data_AF-A0A3R5ZFU6-F1
#
_entry.id   AF-A0A3R5ZFU6-F1
#
_cell.length_a   1.000
_cell.length_b   1.000
_cell.length_c   1.000
_cell.angle_alpha   90.00
_cell.angle_beta   90.00
_cell.angle_gamma   90.00
#
_symmetry.space_group_name_H-M   'P 1'
#
loop_
_entity.id
_entity.type
_entity.pdbx_description
1 polymer ?
#
loop_
_entity_poly.entity_id
_entity_poly.type
_entity_poly.pdbx_seq_one_letter_code
_entity_poly.pdbx_strand_id
1 'polypeptide(L)'
;MKKILILLCATSLLQPLFAQQATVTETVETVKTYPFSDPDPVADPSDLFYPYFRFDGFSAKGTNQQWKVVSLENDYIKLTLFPEIGGKIWGAVDKTTGKEFIYNNHVVKFRDIAMRGPWTSGGIEFNFGIIGHAPTSSTPVDYVTRQKPDGSVSCYVSSYELVTRTLWTVEVNLPKDKAYFTTTTTWYNSSSIDQPYYQWMNAGYPAVGNAEFCYPGTNYIGHGGELHSFPLDEQGRDISWYEKNDFGNSKSYHIVGKYNDFYGAYWHDNDFGSIHHADYDEKLGMKIFLWGLSREGGIWEDLLTDTDGQYIELQSGRMYNQPASNSAFTPYKHTAFGPQATDQWTEYWFPVKEIKGVSKASRIGALNVLREDGFLKLYFSPLQKLSTTIKLYEGEKEVNSIPLNCGVLETWKDSIPLNKAVTAGKLKVVVGEDLLVYSEVLSDNITSRPKQLPADFDWNSVYGLYTQGEQWMNQKVLDKAEKFLLASLEKDSYFVPALTDLASLYYRQGRYADALARCKTALSINTYDGDVNYLYGLCNQALGNRTDAKDGFSIASYSPGVRSAAYEKLAEMFLLDKNWAKAEHYALRSKEFNQMNLSADHVLMVVYRKTNQLEKAKALIEPLLEELPLYHAARFEQLYQGDGSGHPIDDFQSLIRNELPFETYMELAEWYESVGCTEEALSLLSCAGNYPVALYKQAYLLHRTGNDDESLRLLERANEVSPEMVFPFRPSSLKALEWAATVRPDWKISYYKGLIYWANQNREKALSLFNDCGETGYAPFYLSRASLKSGEERLVDLLKAEQVGMSWRTGFALINHYTANNQWQQAVETGKKYIKKYPSNYYIGLKYAKALCETGQYQPCISLLNKMQVLPNEGSYAGRAVYRAANLYQAMEQLSRKNYRQVMRNVEASKEWPENLGVGKPYDDMIDSRLEDYLEAKALMGQGDNQKAATLLSSVAGYKTSRSRFGSGNLLTALALRELGKEVEADRMVASWETDFPENRITQWCAAVYRGEMEKASGMLKSRNEQADTTPWETSFRDSNFDLIVRLFSTAD
;
A
#
# COMPACT_ATOMS: atom_id res chain seq x y z
N MET A 1 4.26 87.07 -7.89
CA MET A 1 4.71 85.77 -8.46
C MET A 1 5.67 85.09 -7.50
N LYS A 2 5.18 84.30 -6.55
CA LYS A 2 5.96 83.40 -5.67
C LYS A 2 5.04 82.27 -5.20
N LYS A 3 4.74 81.34 -6.12
CA LYS A 3 4.10 80.03 -5.85
C LYS A 3 4.48 79.04 -6.96
N ILE A 4 5.77 78.80 -7.16
CA ILE A 4 6.28 77.67 -7.95
C ILE A 4 7.59 77.23 -7.28
N LEU A 5 7.49 76.62 -6.10
CA LEU A 5 8.61 75.88 -5.51
C LEU A 5 8.11 74.81 -4.52
N ILE A 6 6.91 74.27 -4.76
CA ILE A 6 6.33 73.13 -4.04
C ILE A 6 5.69 72.24 -5.11
N LEU A 7 6.49 71.63 -5.98
CA LEU A 7 6.01 70.54 -6.86
C LEU A 7 7.15 69.64 -7.38
N LEU A 8 8.29 69.59 -6.67
CA LEU A 8 9.49 68.86 -7.12
C LEU A 8 10.17 68.08 -5.97
N CYS A 9 9.40 67.65 -4.97
CA CYS A 9 9.86 66.77 -3.88
C CYS A 9 8.86 65.63 -3.56
N ALA A 10 8.00 65.24 -4.50
CA ALA A 10 7.03 64.14 -4.31
C ALA A 10 7.23 62.96 -5.28
N THR A 11 8.40 62.87 -5.94
CA THR A 11 8.74 61.78 -6.87
C THR A 11 10.07 61.14 -6.50
N SER A 12 10.22 60.79 -5.22
CA SER A 12 11.28 59.89 -4.75
C SER A 12 10.61 58.73 -4.01
N LEU A 13 10.85 57.51 -4.51
CA LEU A 13 10.63 56.23 -3.84
C LEU A 13 9.19 55.71 -3.76
N LEU A 14 8.55 55.53 -4.91
CA LEU A 14 7.78 54.30 -5.13
C LEU A 14 8.76 53.29 -5.72
N GLN A 15 9.58 52.65 -4.87
CA GLN A 15 10.08 51.34 -5.26
C GLN A 15 8.83 50.47 -5.44
N PRO A 16 8.70 49.72 -6.55
CA PRO A 16 7.69 48.67 -6.59
C PRO A 16 7.99 47.78 -5.38
N LEU A 17 7.10 47.79 -4.40
CA LEU A 17 7.00 46.68 -3.46
C LEU A 17 6.77 45.47 -4.35
N PHE A 18 7.83 44.74 -4.67
CA PHE A 18 7.70 43.39 -5.17
C PHE A 18 6.97 42.65 -4.06
N ALA A 19 5.66 42.47 -4.24
CA ALA A 19 4.87 41.64 -3.36
C ALA A 19 5.56 40.27 -3.32
N GLN A 20 5.84 39.74 -2.12
CA GLN A 20 6.29 38.36 -1.98
C GLN A 20 5.28 37.48 -2.71
N GLN A 21 5.70 36.82 -3.79
CA GLN A 21 4.86 35.97 -4.60
C GLN A 21 5.42 34.56 -4.54
N ALA A 22 4.56 33.59 -4.18
CA ALA A 22 4.87 32.21 -4.48
C ALA A 22 4.75 32.00 -6.00
N THR A 23 5.55 31.09 -6.52
CA THR A 23 5.61 30.78 -7.95
C THR A 23 5.46 29.28 -8.17
N VAL A 24 4.77 28.91 -9.24
CA VAL A 24 4.66 27.53 -9.71
C VAL A 24 5.20 27.47 -11.14
N THR A 25 6.07 26.51 -11.41
CA THR A 25 6.70 26.32 -12.73
C THR A 25 6.63 24.86 -13.15
N GLU A 26 6.35 24.63 -14.44
CA GLU A 26 6.37 23.32 -15.06
C GLU A 26 7.58 23.26 -16.00
N THR A 27 8.46 22.29 -15.76
CA THR A 27 9.67 22.09 -16.56
C THR A 27 9.84 20.62 -16.93
N VAL A 28 10.75 20.36 -17.87
CA VAL A 28 11.21 19.01 -18.19
C VAL A 28 12.67 18.92 -17.75
N GLU A 29 12.93 18.04 -16.80
CA GLU A 29 14.27 17.85 -16.24
C GLU A 29 14.84 16.50 -16.68
N THR A 30 16.16 16.47 -16.93
CA THR A 30 16.85 15.22 -17.23
C THR A 30 17.41 14.64 -15.94
N VAL A 31 16.84 13.51 -15.50
CA VAL A 31 17.25 12.81 -14.29
C VAL A 31 17.82 11.45 -14.65
N LYS A 32 18.85 11.01 -13.93
CA LYS A 32 19.37 9.66 -14.08
C LYS A 32 18.33 8.68 -13.54
N THR A 33 17.85 7.78 -14.39
CA THR A 33 16.75 6.86 -14.09
C THR A 33 17.19 5.42 -14.27
N TYR A 34 16.85 4.56 -13.31
CA TYR A 34 16.96 3.11 -13.43
C TYR A 34 15.56 2.56 -13.70
N PRO A 35 15.19 2.36 -14.99
CA PRO A 35 13.82 2.07 -15.37
C PRO A 35 13.39 0.67 -14.97
N PHE A 36 12.08 0.45 -15.00
CA PHE A 36 11.44 -0.86 -15.00
C PHE A 36 11.00 -1.28 -16.42
N SER A 37 10.62 -2.54 -16.59
CA SER A 37 10.35 -3.18 -17.89
C SER A 37 8.92 -2.98 -18.40
N ASP A 38 8.55 -3.73 -19.44
CA ASP A 38 7.20 -3.85 -19.97
C ASP A 38 6.20 -4.38 -18.92
N PRO A 39 4.95 -3.88 -18.93
CA PRO A 39 3.88 -4.41 -18.09
C PRO A 39 3.54 -5.86 -18.46
N ASP A 40 3.03 -6.62 -17.49
CA ASP A 40 2.58 -7.99 -17.71
C ASP A 40 1.25 -8.03 -18.50
N PRO A 41 1.22 -8.62 -19.71
CA PRO A 41 -0.01 -8.75 -20.49
C PRO A 41 -0.92 -9.90 -20.02
N VAL A 42 -0.48 -10.71 -19.06
CA VAL A 42 -1.26 -11.83 -18.52
C VAL A 42 -2.20 -11.32 -17.45
N ALA A 43 -3.50 -11.43 -17.70
CA ALA A 43 -4.51 -11.09 -16.71
C ALA A 43 -4.61 -12.20 -15.66
N ASP A 44 -4.44 -11.84 -14.38
CA ASP A 44 -4.77 -12.69 -13.23
C ASP A 44 -5.62 -11.89 -12.23
N PRO A 45 -6.96 -11.96 -12.35
CA PRO A 45 -7.88 -11.34 -11.40
C PRO A 45 -7.79 -11.84 -9.95
N SER A 46 -6.94 -12.83 -9.64
CA SER A 46 -6.62 -13.21 -8.26
C SER A 46 -5.63 -12.24 -7.61
N ASP A 47 -4.95 -11.41 -8.39
CA ASP A 47 -4.04 -10.39 -7.90
C ASP A 47 -4.81 -9.21 -7.27
N LEU A 48 -4.33 -8.76 -6.12
CA LEU A 48 -4.99 -7.69 -5.34
C LEU A 48 -4.92 -6.32 -5.99
N PHE A 49 -4.01 -6.13 -6.96
CA PHE A 49 -3.89 -4.93 -7.76
C PHE A 49 -4.72 -5.00 -9.05
N TYR A 50 -5.46 -6.07 -9.34
CA TYR A 50 -6.35 -6.10 -10.51
C TYR A 50 -7.41 -4.98 -10.39
N PRO A 51 -7.62 -4.15 -11.44
CA PRO A 51 -7.36 -4.37 -12.86
C PRO A 51 -6.04 -3.80 -13.42
N TYR A 52 -5.09 -3.40 -12.57
CA TYR A 52 -3.80 -2.89 -13.02
C TYR A 52 -2.86 -4.01 -13.50
N PHE A 53 -1.79 -3.62 -14.19
CA PHE A 53 -0.72 -4.50 -14.67
C PHE A 53 0.47 -4.55 -13.71
N ARG A 54 1.20 -5.67 -13.68
CA ARG A 54 2.43 -5.86 -12.91
C ARG A 54 3.69 -5.55 -13.74
N PHE A 55 4.76 -5.02 -13.13
CA PHE A 55 6.07 -4.84 -13.79
C PHE A 55 7.23 -5.51 -13.04
N ASP A 56 7.75 -6.63 -13.54
CA ASP A 56 8.76 -7.42 -12.81
C ASP A 56 10.21 -7.06 -13.16
N GLY A 57 10.49 -6.53 -14.35
CA GLY A 57 11.86 -6.26 -14.77
C GLY A 57 12.36 -4.91 -14.26
N PHE A 58 13.57 -4.88 -13.70
CA PHE A 58 14.23 -3.66 -13.21
C PHE A 58 15.64 -3.55 -13.76
N SER A 59 16.10 -2.33 -14.01
CA SER A 59 17.47 -2.08 -14.47
C SER A 59 18.44 -1.85 -13.31
N ALA A 60 19.58 -2.54 -13.36
CA ALA A 60 20.73 -2.25 -12.51
C ALA A 60 21.57 -1.07 -13.03
N LYS A 61 21.30 -0.61 -14.26
CA LYS A 61 22.03 0.49 -14.91
C LYS A 61 21.12 1.69 -15.13
N GLY A 62 21.61 2.87 -14.74
CA GLY A 62 20.91 4.12 -14.94
C GLY A 62 21.11 4.67 -16.35
N THR A 63 20.08 5.31 -16.88
CA THR A 63 20.07 6.06 -18.14
C THR A 63 19.44 7.43 -17.89
N ASN A 64 19.89 8.46 -18.59
CA ASN A 64 19.26 9.77 -18.51
C ASN A 64 17.86 9.72 -19.15
N GLN A 65 16.85 10.13 -18.40
CA GLN A 65 15.46 10.21 -18.86
C GLN A 65 14.90 11.59 -18.55
N GLN A 66 14.01 12.07 -19.42
CA GLN A 66 13.29 13.31 -19.23
C GLN A 66 12.03 13.06 -18.40
N TRP A 67 11.84 13.88 -17.37
CA TRP A 67 10.67 13.84 -16.49
C TRP A 67 10.03 15.21 -16.42
N LYS A 68 8.71 15.24 -16.39
CA LYS A 68 7.98 16.45 -16.07
C LYS A 68 8.07 16.75 -14.59
N VAL A 69 8.48 17.96 -14.27
CA VAL A 69 8.71 18.44 -12.91
C VAL A 69 7.88 19.69 -12.66
N VAL A 70 7.09 19.67 -11.58
CA VAL A 70 6.37 20.84 -11.07
C VAL A 70 7.11 21.36 -9.85
N SER A 71 7.58 22.61 -9.90
CA SER A 71 8.25 23.26 -8.76
C SER A 71 7.38 24.37 -8.18
N LEU A 72 7.18 24.36 -6.87
CA LEU A 72 6.51 25.42 -6.12
C LEU A 72 7.57 26.09 -5.23
N GLU A 73 7.62 27.42 -5.23
CA GLU A 73 8.64 28.15 -4.50
C GLU A 73 8.14 29.50 -3.99
N ASN A 74 8.48 29.84 -2.75
CA ASN A 74 8.33 31.19 -2.17
C ASN A 74 9.70 31.66 -1.61
N ASP A 75 9.74 32.71 -0.80
CA ASP A 75 11.00 33.22 -0.25
C ASP A 75 11.73 32.24 0.68
N TYR A 76 11.01 31.29 1.29
CA TYR A 76 11.48 30.45 2.39
C TYR A 76 11.72 29.00 2.01
N ILE A 77 10.81 28.39 1.23
CA ILE A 77 10.89 26.97 0.89
C ILE A 77 10.64 26.75 -0.60
N LYS A 78 11.24 25.66 -1.10
CA LYS A 78 11.03 25.13 -2.45
C LYS A 78 10.65 23.66 -2.33
N LEU A 79 9.65 23.23 -3.08
CA LEU A 79 9.28 21.82 -3.21
C LEU A 79 9.09 21.44 -4.67
N THR A 80 9.34 20.16 -4.94
CA THR A 80 9.33 19.58 -6.28
C THR A 80 8.39 18.39 -6.32
N LEU A 81 7.59 18.27 -7.39
CA LEU A 81 6.65 17.16 -7.60
C LEU A 81 6.87 16.52 -8.97
N PHE A 82 6.60 15.21 -9.06
CA PHE A 82 6.70 14.42 -10.28
C PHE A 82 5.31 13.85 -10.64
N PRO A 83 4.51 14.54 -11.48
CA PRO A 83 3.20 14.04 -11.91
C PRO A 83 3.24 12.68 -12.61
N GLU A 84 4.36 12.36 -13.26
CA GLU A 84 4.56 11.09 -13.98
C GLU A 84 4.94 9.92 -13.06
N ILE A 85 5.20 10.18 -11.77
CA ILE A 85 5.54 9.19 -10.74
C ILE A 85 4.56 9.35 -9.58
N GLY A 86 3.30 8.97 -9.81
CA GLY A 86 2.24 8.99 -8.81
C GLY A 86 1.80 10.37 -8.30
N GLY A 87 2.29 11.46 -8.89
CA GLY A 87 2.09 12.81 -8.36
C GLY A 87 2.92 13.09 -7.11
N LYS A 88 3.90 12.24 -6.81
CA LYS A 88 4.72 12.27 -5.61
C LYS A 88 5.38 13.63 -5.40
N ILE A 89 5.38 14.13 -4.17
CA ILE A 89 6.26 15.22 -3.77
C ILE A 89 7.66 14.62 -3.70
N TRP A 90 8.55 15.01 -4.60
CA TRP A 90 9.88 14.42 -4.74
C TRP A 90 10.85 14.85 -3.65
N GLY A 91 10.75 16.09 -3.19
CA GLY A 91 11.60 16.64 -2.13
C GLY A 91 11.22 18.08 -1.77
N ALA A 92 11.74 18.57 -0.64
CA ALA A 92 11.51 19.94 -0.18
C ALA A 92 12.72 20.49 0.59
N VAL A 93 13.04 21.76 0.32
CA VAL A 93 14.25 22.45 0.79
C VAL A 93 13.88 23.74 1.51
N ASP A 94 14.54 23.99 2.65
CA ASP A 94 14.59 25.30 3.28
C ASP A 94 15.62 26.17 2.56
N LYS A 95 15.15 27.20 1.83
CA LYS A 95 16.00 28.09 1.04
C LYS A 95 16.93 28.95 1.89
N THR A 96 16.62 29.13 3.17
CA THR A 96 17.43 29.95 4.08
C THR A 96 18.68 29.21 4.56
N THR A 97 18.67 27.87 4.53
CA THR A 97 19.78 27.01 4.94
C THR A 97 20.34 26.16 3.81
N GLY A 98 19.59 25.98 2.72
CA GLY A 98 19.90 25.04 1.64
C GLY A 98 19.71 23.57 2.00
N LYS A 99 19.13 23.27 3.17
CA LYS A 99 18.95 21.91 3.68
C LYS A 99 17.61 21.33 3.26
N GLU A 100 17.61 20.04 2.98
CA GLU A 100 16.40 19.26 2.73
C GLU A 100 15.70 18.94 4.06
N PHE A 101 14.41 19.25 4.14
CA PHE A 101 13.55 18.81 5.24
C PHE A 101 12.59 17.69 4.81
N ILE A 102 12.50 17.42 3.51
CA ILE A 102 11.96 16.19 2.95
C ILE A 102 13.05 15.62 2.04
N TYR A 103 13.43 14.36 2.24
CA TYR A 103 14.53 13.72 1.54
C TYR A 103 14.32 13.76 0.03
N ASN A 104 15.32 14.26 -0.70
CA ASN A 104 15.30 14.32 -2.15
C ASN A 104 16.30 13.31 -2.72
N ASN A 105 15.81 12.38 -3.53
CA ASN A 105 16.69 11.45 -4.24
C ASN A 105 17.10 12.05 -5.58
N HIS A 106 18.40 12.22 -5.83
CA HIS A 106 18.88 12.82 -7.08
C HIS A 106 18.85 11.84 -8.27
N VAL A 107 18.39 10.60 -8.05
CA VAL A 107 18.12 9.61 -9.10
C VAL A 107 16.71 9.03 -8.98
N VAL A 108 16.10 8.70 -10.12
CA VAL A 108 14.84 7.94 -10.16
C VAL A 108 15.18 6.46 -10.26
N LYS A 109 15.29 5.77 -9.12
CA LYS A 109 15.76 4.38 -9.08
C LYS A 109 14.64 3.43 -8.68
N PHE A 110 13.99 2.81 -9.67
CA PHE A 110 12.85 1.93 -9.41
C PHE A 110 13.29 0.56 -8.89
N ARG A 111 12.64 0.08 -7.83
CA ARG A 111 12.79 -1.27 -7.26
C ARG A 111 11.46 -1.92 -6.99
N ASP A 112 11.50 -3.24 -6.78
CA ASP A 112 10.34 -4.10 -6.60
C ASP A 112 9.78 -4.02 -5.17
N ILE A 113 9.05 -2.95 -4.85
CA ILE A 113 8.48 -2.69 -3.50
C ILE A 113 6.97 -2.42 -3.55
N ALA A 114 6.48 -1.72 -4.59
CA ALA A 114 5.05 -1.39 -4.67
C ALA A 114 4.18 -2.57 -5.08
N MET A 115 2.85 -2.43 -4.93
CA MET A 115 1.87 -3.46 -5.33
C MET A 115 2.06 -3.95 -6.77
N ARG A 116 2.43 -3.03 -7.67
CA ARG A 116 2.71 -3.32 -9.09
C ARG A 116 4.19 -3.52 -9.41
N GLY A 117 5.05 -3.45 -8.39
CA GLY A 117 6.51 -3.54 -8.44
C GLY A 117 7.20 -2.21 -8.28
N PRO A 118 7.22 -1.35 -9.30
CA PRO A 118 8.05 -0.16 -9.30
C PRO A 118 7.73 0.79 -8.15
N TRP A 119 8.77 1.18 -7.43
CA TRP A 119 8.73 2.18 -6.38
C TRP A 119 10.08 2.90 -6.28
N THR A 120 10.09 4.14 -5.75
CA THR A 120 11.29 4.96 -5.54
C THR A 120 11.36 5.48 -4.11
N SER A 121 12.56 5.62 -3.54
CA SER A 121 12.75 6.17 -2.19
C SER A 121 12.64 7.69 -2.12
N GLY A 122 12.48 8.22 -0.91
CA GLY A 122 12.42 9.66 -0.67
C GLY A 122 11.05 10.29 -0.84
N GLY A 123 10.99 11.62 -0.73
CA GLY A 123 9.78 12.40 -1.01
C GLY A 123 8.60 12.12 -0.08
N ILE A 124 7.38 12.45 -0.52
CA ILE A 124 6.11 12.10 0.13
C ILE A 124 5.26 11.34 -0.88
N GLU A 125 5.03 10.06 -0.61
CA GLU A 125 4.16 9.17 -1.37
C GLU A 125 2.73 9.22 -0.84
N PHE A 126 1.75 9.26 -1.75
CA PHE A 126 0.32 9.27 -1.43
C PHE A 126 -0.26 7.86 -1.61
N ASN A 127 -0.70 7.23 -0.51
CA ASN A 127 -1.25 5.88 -0.55
C ASN A 127 -2.74 5.86 -0.22
N PHE A 128 -3.53 5.28 -1.14
CA PHE A 128 -4.97 5.07 -1.05
C PHE A 128 -5.30 3.63 -1.45
N GLY A 129 -6.44 3.10 -1.00
CA GLY A 129 -6.97 1.81 -1.47
C GLY A 129 -7.01 0.75 -0.37
N ILE A 130 -6.20 -0.31 -0.51
CA ILE A 130 -6.23 -1.48 0.39
C ILE A 130 -4.95 -1.70 1.22
N ILE A 131 -3.81 -1.14 0.79
CA ILE A 131 -2.50 -1.26 1.46
C ILE A 131 -1.54 -0.17 0.92
N GLY A 132 -0.38 -0.01 1.55
CA GLY A 132 0.69 0.91 1.15
C GLY A 132 1.34 0.55 -0.19
N HIS A 133 2.06 1.54 -0.73
CA HIS A 133 2.67 1.52 -2.06
C HIS A 133 1.66 1.22 -3.16
N ALA A 134 0.68 2.13 -3.25
CA ALA A 134 -0.51 2.01 -4.07
C ALA A 134 -0.21 1.73 -5.56
N PRO A 135 -1.19 1.22 -6.34
CA PRO A 135 -1.01 0.94 -7.77
C PRO A 135 -0.58 2.16 -8.61
N THR A 136 -0.87 3.38 -8.14
CA THR A 136 -0.53 4.62 -8.85
C THR A 136 0.85 5.18 -8.50
N SER A 137 1.58 4.62 -7.51
CA SER A 137 2.78 5.24 -6.93
C SER A 137 3.91 5.57 -7.91
N SER A 138 3.99 4.85 -9.04
CA SER A 138 5.10 4.96 -10.00
C SER A 138 4.66 5.24 -11.43
N THR A 139 3.40 5.60 -11.64
CA THR A 139 2.81 5.84 -12.96
C THR A 139 2.16 7.21 -13.02
N PRO A 140 1.92 7.78 -14.23
CA PRO A 140 1.33 9.10 -14.35
C PRO A 140 -0.05 9.21 -13.70
N VAL A 141 -0.31 10.38 -13.09
CA VAL A 141 -1.61 10.80 -12.56
C VAL A 141 -2.06 12.11 -13.20
N ASP A 142 -3.34 12.44 -13.06
CA ASP A 142 -3.86 13.71 -13.56
C ASP A 142 -3.36 14.85 -12.67
N TYR A 143 -3.01 15.99 -13.27
CA TYR A 143 -2.54 17.14 -12.49
C TYR A 143 -2.88 18.48 -13.14
N VAL A 144 -3.01 19.52 -12.31
CA VAL A 144 -3.15 20.92 -12.75
C VAL A 144 -2.50 21.87 -11.74
N THR A 145 -1.91 22.96 -12.22
CA THR A 145 -1.29 23.99 -11.40
C THR A 145 -2.17 25.25 -11.34
N ARG A 146 -2.12 25.98 -10.21
CA ARG A 146 -2.87 27.23 -10.02
C ARG A 146 -2.07 28.27 -9.27
N GLN A 147 -2.28 29.54 -9.63
CA GLN A 147 -1.94 30.70 -8.80
C GLN A 147 -3.25 31.22 -8.21
N LYS A 148 -3.32 31.36 -6.88
CA LYS A 148 -4.55 31.73 -6.19
C LYS A 148 -4.64 33.24 -5.94
N PRO A 149 -5.85 33.80 -5.74
CA PRO A 149 -6.03 35.23 -5.45
C PRO A 149 -5.32 35.73 -4.19
N ASP A 150 -5.09 34.87 -3.20
CA ASP A 150 -4.33 35.19 -1.99
C ASP A 150 -2.80 35.27 -2.22
N GLY A 151 -2.34 34.86 -3.41
CA GLY A 151 -0.95 34.81 -3.85
C GLY A 151 -0.23 33.50 -3.52
N SER A 152 -0.92 32.51 -2.94
CA SER A 152 -0.41 31.14 -2.84
C SER A 152 -0.43 30.44 -4.21
N VAL A 153 0.33 29.36 -4.33
CA VAL A 153 0.33 28.50 -5.53
C VAL A 153 0.03 27.06 -5.16
N SER A 154 -0.60 26.34 -6.08
CA SER A 154 -0.98 24.94 -5.84
C SER A 154 -0.67 24.05 -7.03
N CYS A 155 -0.37 22.79 -6.74
CA CYS A 155 -0.46 21.68 -7.67
C CYS A 155 -1.50 20.70 -7.15
N TYR A 156 -2.54 20.45 -7.94
CA TYR A 156 -3.54 19.44 -7.67
C TYR A 156 -3.15 18.19 -8.42
N VAL A 157 -3.16 17.04 -7.75
CA VAL A 157 -2.99 15.72 -8.35
C VAL A 157 -4.21 14.85 -8.04
N SER A 158 -4.63 14.00 -8.98
CA SER A 158 -5.84 13.21 -8.83
C SER A 158 -5.76 11.88 -9.59
N SER A 159 -6.39 10.85 -9.05
CA SER A 159 -6.56 9.58 -9.76
C SER A 159 -7.75 8.78 -9.23
N TYR A 160 -8.32 7.94 -10.09
CA TYR A 160 -9.18 6.84 -9.65
C TYR A 160 -8.31 5.70 -9.13
N GLU A 161 -8.57 5.24 -7.91
CA GLU A 161 -8.07 3.97 -7.43
C GLU A 161 -9.02 2.87 -7.92
N LEU A 162 -8.66 2.20 -9.02
CA LEU A 162 -9.51 1.22 -9.70
C LEU A 162 -9.78 -0.05 -8.85
N VAL A 163 -8.93 -0.40 -7.90
CA VAL A 163 -9.15 -1.58 -7.02
C VAL A 163 -10.36 -1.35 -6.13
N THR A 164 -10.54 -0.14 -5.61
CA THR A 164 -11.67 0.24 -4.73
C THR A 164 -12.72 1.09 -5.44
N ARG A 165 -12.46 1.50 -6.68
CA ARG A 165 -13.30 2.43 -7.46
C ARG A 165 -13.61 3.72 -6.69
N THR A 166 -12.59 4.24 -6.00
CA THR A 166 -12.64 5.51 -5.28
C THR A 166 -11.86 6.58 -6.04
N LEU A 167 -12.17 7.85 -5.80
CA LEU A 167 -11.48 8.99 -6.41
C LEU A 167 -10.79 9.80 -5.31
N TRP A 168 -9.49 10.05 -5.46
CA TRP A 168 -8.76 10.93 -4.56
C TRP A 168 -8.19 12.12 -5.32
N THR A 169 -8.17 13.28 -4.65
CA THR A 169 -7.49 14.50 -5.09
C THR A 169 -6.65 15.02 -3.94
N VAL A 170 -5.38 15.34 -4.20
CA VAL A 170 -4.48 16.00 -3.25
C VAL A 170 -4.10 17.36 -3.80
N GLU A 171 -4.43 18.41 -3.07
CA GLU A 171 -3.89 19.74 -3.28
C GLU A 171 -2.59 19.90 -2.50
N VAL A 172 -1.48 20.15 -3.21
CA VAL A 172 -0.24 20.61 -2.61
C VAL A 172 -0.17 22.13 -2.73
N ASN A 173 -0.39 22.85 -1.63
CA ASN A 173 -0.44 24.32 -1.59
C ASN A 173 0.78 24.91 -0.88
N LEU A 174 1.34 25.97 -1.48
CA LEU A 174 2.40 26.78 -0.91
C LEU A 174 1.94 28.23 -0.75
N PRO A 175 1.70 28.69 0.50
CA PRO A 175 1.43 30.10 0.79
C PRO A 175 2.62 31.00 0.44
N LYS A 176 2.37 32.26 0.09
CA LYS A 176 3.44 33.21 -0.27
C LYS A 176 4.32 33.69 0.88
N ASP A 177 3.80 33.68 2.10
CA ASP A 177 4.39 34.33 3.29
C ASP A 177 4.63 33.35 4.46
N LYS A 178 4.60 32.03 4.20
CA LYS A 178 4.74 30.98 5.21
C LYS A 178 5.88 30.02 4.87
N ALA A 179 6.50 29.43 5.88
CA ALA A 179 7.51 28.39 5.73
C ALA A 179 6.95 26.97 5.94
N TYR A 180 5.75 26.72 5.42
CA TYR A 180 5.17 25.38 5.34
C TYR A 180 4.47 25.22 3.99
N PHE A 181 4.31 23.99 3.53
CA PHE A 181 3.32 23.65 2.52
C PHE A 181 2.26 22.74 3.14
N THR A 182 1.08 22.69 2.52
CA THR A 182 0.01 21.79 2.94
C THR A 182 -0.29 20.74 1.90
N THR A 183 -0.77 19.59 2.35
CA THR A 183 -1.44 18.59 1.52
C THR A 183 -2.89 18.48 1.97
N THR A 184 -3.82 19.08 1.22
CA THR A 184 -5.26 18.94 1.47
C THR A 184 -5.78 17.81 0.62
N THR A 185 -6.26 16.74 1.25
CA THR A 185 -6.77 15.55 0.55
C THR A 185 -8.27 15.53 0.58
N THR A 186 -8.90 15.29 -0.56
CA THR A 186 -10.31 14.91 -0.68
C THR A 186 -10.36 13.50 -1.24
N TRP A 187 -10.91 12.55 -0.48
CA TRP A 187 -11.09 11.16 -0.92
C TRP A 187 -12.57 10.84 -0.95
N TYR A 188 -13.04 10.31 -2.07
CA TYR A 188 -14.45 10.06 -2.35
C TYR A 188 -14.70 8.60 -2.71
N ASN A 189 -15.60 7.94 -1.98
CA ASN A 189 -16.11 6.64 -2.37
C ASN A 189 -17.21 6.80 -3.43
N SER A 190 -16.81 6.86 -4.70
CA SER A 190 -17.74 6.88 -5.84
C SER A 190 -18.55 5.59 -6.02
N SER A 191 -18.20 4.50 -5.33
CA SER A 191 -18.93 3.24 -5.45
C SER A 191 -20.20 3.22 -4.59
N SER A 192 -21.22 2.48 -5.03
CA SER A 192 -22.51 2.37 -4.33
C SER A 192 -22.47 1.44 -3.12
N ILE A 193 -21.30 0.98 -2.71
CA ILE A 193 -21.08 0.08 -1.57
C ILE A 193 -19.89 0.57 -0.79
N ASP A 194 -19.69 0.04 0.41
CA ASP A 194 -18.51 0.34 1.19
C ASP A 194 -17.22 -0.16 0.51
N GLN A 195 -16.06 0.37 0.86
CA GLN A 195 -14.76 -0.08 0.32
C GLN A 195 -13.73 -0.17 1.44
N PRO A 196 -12.64 -0.95 1.31
CA PRO A 196 -11.53 -0.86 2.26
C PRO A 196 -11.07 0.60 2.46
N TYR A 197 -10.89 1.02 3.70
CA TYR A 197 -10.46 2.38 4.04
C TYR A 197 -8.98 2.40 4.44
N TYR A 198 -8.08 2.37 3.46
CA TYR A 198 -6.65 2.57 3.70
C TYR A 198 -6.16 3.91 3.16
N GLN A 199 -5.63 4.77 4.05
CA GLN A 199 -4.96 6.01 3.65
C GLN A 199 -3.76 6.32 4.54
N TRP A 200 -2.60 6.47 3.90
CA TRP A 200 -1.33 6.84 4.53
C TRP A 200 -0.51 7.78 3.61
N MET A 201 0.13 8.79 4.20
CA MET A 201 1.18 9.59 3.56
C MET A 201 2.53 9.07 4.07
N ASN A 202 3.42 8.65 3.17
CA ASN A 202 4.73 8.12 3.55
C ASN A 202 5.79 9.13 3.16
N ALA A 203 6.40 9.79 4.14
CA ALA A 203 7.43 10.79 3.91
C ALA A 203 8.82 10.25 4.24
N GLY A 204 9.78 10.43 3.33
CA GLY A 204 11.17 10.07 3.49
C GLY A 204 11.99 11.23 4.07
N TYR A 205 12.90 10.92 4.98
CA TYR A 205 13.82 11.88 5.61
C TYR A 205 15.24 11.31 5.68
N PRO A 206 16.30 12.14 5.68
CA PRO A 206 17.66 11.68 5.88
C PRO A 206 17.83 10.90 7.20
N ALA A 207 18.53 9.77 7.17
CA ALA A 207 18.80 8.99 8.39
C ALA A 207 19.96 9.56 9.22
N VAL A 208 21.00 10.05 8.54
CA VAL A 208 22.25 10.53 9.15
C VAL A 208 22.10 11.90 9.83
N GLY A 209 22.96 12.19 10.81
CA GLY A 209 23.02 13.49 11.49
C GLY A 209 22.49 13.46 12.94
N ASN A 210 22.65 12.33 13.63
CA ASN A 210 22.17 12.11 14.99
C ASN A 210 20.66 12.43 15.13
N ALA A 211 19.85 11.70 14.34
CA ALA A 211 18.43 11.92 14.24
C ALA A 211 17.66 11.45 15.49
N GLU A 212 16.92 12.38 16.09
CA GLU A 212 15.91 12.14 17.13
C GLU A 212 14.52 12.15 16.50
N PHE A 213 13.72 11.11 16.76
CA PHE A 213 12.31 11.05 16.39
C PHE A 213 11.48 11.82 17.42
N CYS A 214 11.00 13.00 17.02
CA CYS A 214 10.13 13.84 17.84
C CYS A 214 8.69 13.30 17.80
N TYR A 215 8.46 12.16 18.45
CA TYR A 215 7.19 11.42 18.47
C TYR A 215 6.62 11.30 19.89
N PRO A 216 5.65 12.15 20.27
CA PRO A 216 4.98 11.98 21.56
C PRO A 216 4.13 10.71 21.61
N GLY A 217 4.55 9.73 22.42
CA GLY A 217 3.82 8.49 22.66
C GLY A 217 4.22 7.81 23.97
N THR A 218 3.49 6.76 24.35
CA THR A 218 3.85 5.90 25.51
C THR A 218 4.11 4.45 25.10
N ASN A 219 3.66 4.08 23.90
CA ASN A 219 3.74 2.73 23.36
C ASN A 219 3.87 2.81 21.85
N TYR A 220 4.29 1.69 21.24
CA TYR A 220 4.07 1.47 19.83
C TYR A 220 3.34 0.13 19.61
N ILE A 221 2.69 -0.02 18.45
CA ILE A 221 2.18 -1.29 17.97
C ILE A 221 2.90 -1.75 16.71
N GLY A 222 3.16 -3.06 16.63
CA GLY A 222 3.66 -3.70 15.41
C GLY A 222 2.57 -3.81 14.34
N HIS A 223 2.93 -4.29 13.14
CA HIS A 223 1.96 -4.54 12.07
C HIS A 223 0.83 -5.48 12.50
N GLY A 224 1.12 -6.51 13.30
CA GLY A 224 0.12 -7.42 13.83
C GLY A 224 -0.67 -6.87 15.03
N GLY A 225 -0.44 -5.61 15.43
CA GLY A 225 -1.06 -4.97 16.59
C GLY A 225 -0.40 -5.33 17.92
N GLU A 226 0.80 -5.92 17.89
CA GLU A 226 1.56 -6.28 19.10
C GLU A 226 1.99 -5.03 19.86
N LEU A 227 1.66 -4.95 21.16
CA LEU A 227 1.91 -3.77 21.98
C LEU A 227 3.29 -3.81 22.64
N HIS A 228 4.04 -2.72 22.51
CA HIS A 228 5.38 -2.54 23.08
C HIS A 228 5.54 -1.18 23.77
N SER A 229 6.59 -1.04 24.57
CA SER A 229 6.92 0.23 25.26
C SER A 229 7.61 1.23 24.31
N PHE A 230 7.33 2.52 24.48
CA PHE A 230 7.97 3.62 23.73
C PHE A 230 8.06 4.88 24.62
N PRO A 231 9.15 5.68 24.57
CA PRO A 231 10.33 5.56 23.70
C PRO A 231 11.40 4.60 24.22
N LEU A 232 11.30 4.16 25.48
CA LEU A 232 12.17 3.13 26.03
C LEU A 232 11.55 1.77 25.74
N ASP A 233 12.33 0.88 25.12
CA ASP A 233 11.90 -0.50 24.90
C ASP A 233 12.06 -1.36 26.15
N GLU A 234 11.71 -2.65 26.05
CA GLU A 234 11.77 -3.58 27.17
C GLU A 234 13.21 -3.89 27.65
N GLN A 235 14.24 -3.47 26.92
CA GLN A 235 15.65 -3.57 27.31
C GLN A 235 16.20 -2.24 27.84
N GLY A 236 15.38 -1.18 27.91
CA GLY A 236 15.78 0.15 28.35
C GLY A 236 16.56 0.94 27.28
N ARG A 237 16.55 0.50 26.01
CA ARG A 237 17.10 1.26 24.90
C ARG A 237 16.11 2.35 24.51
N ASP A 238 16.64 3.53 24.24
CA ASP A 238 15.85 4.67 23.80
C ASP A 238 15.71 4.66 22.28
N ILE A 239 14.68 3.97 21.80
CA ILE A 239 14.41 3.76 20.38
C ILE A 239 13.82 4.99 19.69
N SER A 240 13.70 6.13 20.40
CA SER A 240 13.45 7.43 19.79
C SER A 240 14.65 8.02 19.04
N TRP A 241 15.82 7.38 19.09
CA TRP A 241 17.02 7.79 18.35
C TRP A 241 17.36 6.79 17.26
N TYR A 242 17.61 7.25 16.04
CA TYR A 242 17.96 6.38 14.92
C TYR A 242 19.14 5.45 15.25
N GLU A 243 20.24 6.01 15.77
CA GLU A 243 21.46 5.26 16.09
C GLU A 243 21.29 4.22 17.21
N LYS A 244 20.24 4.33 18.03
CA LYS A 244 19.93 3.34 19.09
C LYS A 244 19.07 2.19 18.60
N ASN A 245 18.70 2.17 17.32
CA ASN A 245 17.96 1.07 16.67
C ASN A 245 18.90 0.03 16.01
N ASP A 246 20.18 0.02 16.37
CA ASP A 246 21.23 -0.90 15.88
C ASP A 246 21.08 -2.33 16.42
N PHE A 247 19.94 -2.98 16.13
CA PHE A 247 19.65 -4.36 16.53
C PHE A 247 18.52 -4.95 15.69
N GLY A 248 18.47 -6.28 15.55
CA GLY A 248 17.37 -6.97 14.88
C GLY A 248 17.21 -6.61 13.40
N ASN A 249 16.03 -6.88 12.84
CA ASN A 249 15.65 -6.53 11.47
C ASN A 249 15.07 -5.10 11.37
N SER A 250 14.58 -4.72 10.19
CA SER A 250 13.85 -3.46 9.93
C SER A 250 12.74 -3.21 10.95
N LYS A 251 12.49 -1.93 11.25
CA LYS A 251 11.57 -1.46 12.27
C LYS A 251 10.29 -0.91 11.65
N SER A 252 9.18 -1.14 12.33
CA SER A 252 7.87 -0.55 12.01
C SER A 252 7.14 -0.28 13.32
N TYR A 253 7.23 0.96 13.79
CA TYR A 253 6.67 1.39 15.08
C TYR A 253 5.48 2.32 14.84
N HIS A 254 4.26 1.84 15.09
CA HIS A 254 3.08 2.69 15.06
C HIS A 254 2.84 3.28 16.45
N ILE A 255 3.18 4.55 16.64
CA ILE A 255 3.24 5.21 17.94
C ILE A 255 1.83 5.55 18.44
N VAL A 256 1.53 5.19 19.70
CA VAL A 256 0.23 5.39 20.34
C VAL A 256 0.37 5.82 21.81
N GLY A 257 -0.76 6.22 22.41
CA GLY A 257 -0.87 6.44 23.86
C GLY A 257 -0.87 7.91 24.29
N LYS A 258 -0.71 8.87 23.37
CA LYS A 258 -0.92 10.29 23.62
C LYS A 258 -1.89 10.92 22.62
N TYR A 259 -2.63 11.93 23.08
CA TYR A 259 -3.41 12.86 22.25
C TYR A 259 -2.44 13.90 21.69
N ASN A 260 -2.03 13.71 20.44
CA ASN A 260 -0.89 14.40 19.86
C ASN A 260 -1.04 14.60 18.35
N ASP A 261 -0.81 15.83 17.90
CA ASP A 261 -1.11 16.37 16.58
C ASP A 261 0.14 16.69 15.75
N PHE A 262 1.33 16.26 16.18
CA PHE A 262 2.58 16.49 15.44
C PHE A 262 3.57 15.34 15.57
N TYR A 263 4.42 15.16 14.57
CA TYR A 263 5.62 14.33 14.70
C TYR A 263 6.74 14.87 13.83
N GLY A 264 7.94 14.30 13.93
CA GLY A 264 8.99 14.58 12.97
C GLY A 264 10.36 14.04 13.37
N ALA A 265 11.40 14.59 12.77
CA ALA A 265 12.79 14.28 13.06
C ALA A 265 13.59 15.56 13.33
N TYR A 266 14.53 15.47 14.26
CA TYR A 266 15.49 16.52 14.54
C TYR A 266 16.93 15.98 14.44
N TRP A 267 17.74 16.57 13.57
CA TRP A 267 19.13 16.23 13.36
C TRP A 267 20.02 17.15 14.19
N HIS A 268 20.50 16.62 15.31
CA HIS A 268 21.26 17.40 16.30
C HIS A 268 22.59 17.90 15.75
N ASP A 269 23.25 17.14 14.87
CA ASP A 269 24.51 17.56 14.23
C ASP A 269 24.32 18.76 13.31
N ASN A 270 23.09 19.00 12.85
CA ASN A 270 22.74 20.05 11.91
C ASN A 270 21.94 21.19 12.54
N ASP A 271 21.54 21.09 13.81
CA ASP A 271 20.62 22.02 14.50
C ASP A 271 19.38 22.33 13.64
N PHE A 272 18.84 21.28 12.99
CA PHE A 272 17.80 21.36 11.96
C PHE A 272 16.83 20.18 12.09
N GLY A 273 15.60 20.34 11.64
CA GLY A 273 14.59 19.29 11.71
C GLY A 273 13.49 19.46 10.69
N SER A 274 12.62 18.47 10.64
CA SER A 274 11.43 18.47 9.81
C SER A 274 10.25 17.98 10.63
N ILE A 275 9.13 18.69 10.50
CA ILE A 275 7.94 18.44 11.30
C ILE A 275 6.72 18.32 10.40
N HIS A 276 5.89 17.35 10.76
CA HIS A 276 4.53 17.17 10.31
C HIS A 276 3.56 17.63 11.40
N HIS A 277 2.48 18.30 11.00
CA HIS A 277 1.34 18.62 11.88
C HIS A 277 0.03 18.34 11.14
N ALA A 278 -0.94 17.77 11.85
CA ALA A 278 -2.33 17.64 11.42
C ALA A 278 -3.22 17.54 12.66
N ASP A 279 -4.48 17.95 12.56
CA ASP A 279 -5.39 17.82 13.70
C ASP A 279 -5.58 16.33 14.07
N TYR A 280 -5.72 16.03 15.37
CA TYR A 280 -5.67 14.65 15.87
C TYR A 280 -6.74 13.75 15.25
N ASP A 281 -7.95 14.26 15.05
CA ASP A 281 -9.06 13.56 14.42
C ASP A 281 -8.89 13.42 12.90
N GLU A 282 -8.06 14.25 12.29
CA GLU A 282 -7.68 14.17 10.89
C GLU A 282 -6.62 13.10 10.62
N LYS A 283 -5.64 12.88 11.52
CA LYS A 283 -4.59 11.86 11.32
C LYS A 283 -4.21 11.18 12.63
N LEU A 284 -4.81 10.01 12.87
CA LEU A 284 -4.59 9.20 14.09
C LEU A 284 -3.26 8.43 14.05
N GLY A 285 -2.88 7.97 12.87
CA GLY A 285 -1.75 7.07 12.65
C GLY A 285 -0.44 7.80 12.53
N MET A 286 0.55 7.37 13.31
CA MET A 286 1.91 7.90 13.28
C MET A 286 2.87 6.71 13.27
N LYS A 287 3.58 6.49 12.16
CA LYS A 287 4.49 5.35 12.01
C LYS A 287 5.93 5.80 11.75
N ILE A 288 6.87 5.12 12.39
CA ILE A 288 8.30 5.18 12.09
C ILE A 288 8.68 3.87 11.40
N PHE A 289 9.24 3.95 10.19
CA PHE A 289 9.85 2.81 9.51
C PHE A 289 11.33 3.07 9.24
N LEU A 290 12.14 2.06 9.55
CA LEU A 290 13.60 2.07 9.41
C LEU A 290 14.04 0.75 8.79
N TRP A 291 14.95 0.79 7.81
CA TRP A 291 15.71 -0.40 7.44
C TRP A 291 16.55 -0.88 8.63
N GLY A 292 16.82 -2.19 8.73
CA GLY A 292 17.77 -2.71 9.71
C GLY A 292 19.15 -2.08 9.53
N LEU A 293 19.82 -1.67 10.61
CA LEU A 293 21.11 -0.98 10.53
C LEU A 293 22.29 -1.92 10.18
N SER A 294 22.10 -3.23 10.27
CA SER A 294 23.03 -4.21 9.70
C SER A 294 23.04 -4.14 8.17
N ARG A 295 23.96 -4.87 7.53
CA ARG A 295 24.04 -4.85 6.07
C ARG A 295 22.78 -5.39 5.38
N GLU A 296 21.99 -6.23 6.07
CA GLU A 296 20.67 -6.70 5.61
C GLU A 296 19.74 -5.55 5.21
N GLY A 297 19.66 -4.48 6.01
CA GLY A 297 18.91 -3.28 5.64
C GLY A 297 19.76 -2.25 4.91
N GLY A 298 21.05 -2.14 5.24
CA GLY A 298 21.99 -1.22 4.58
C GLY A 298 22.11 -1.42 3.07
N ILE A 299 21.88 -2.62 2.53
CA ILE A 299 21.89 -2.87 1.08
C ILE A 299 20.85 -2.03 0.32
N TRP A 300 19.76 -1.61 0.98
CA TRP A 300 18.72 -0.81 0.34
C TRP A 300 19.16 0.59 -0.04
N GLU A 301 20.19 1.14 0.62
CA GLU A 301 20.85 2.38 0.20
C GLU A 301 21.36 2.25 -1.25
N ASP A 302 22.14 1.19 -1.54
CA ASP A 302 22.69 0.94 -2.87
C ASP A 302 21.62 0.58 -3.91
N LEU A 303 20.52 -0.02 -3.46
CA LEU A 303 19.42 -0.40 -4.33
C LEU A 303 18.54 0.80 -4.69
N LEU A 304 18.43 1.82 -3.84
CA LEU A 304 17.44 2.89 -3.98
C LEU A 304 18.03 4.28 -4.28
N THR A 305 19.31 4.52 -3.99
CA THR A 305 20.01 5.75 -4.39
C THR A 305 21.41 5.43 -4.94
N ASP A 306 22.07 6.44 -5.50
CA ASP A 306 23.47 6.36 -5.90
C ASP A 306 24.40 7.11 -4.91
N THR A 307 23.92 8.19 -4.28
CA THR A 307 24.77 9.10 -3.47
C THR A 307 24.08 9.77 -2.28
N ASP A 308 22.76 9.65 -2.11
CA ASP A 308 22.01 10.47 -1.15
C ASP A 308 21.94 9.87 0.26
N GLY A 309 22.51 8.67 0.44
CA GLY A 309 22.60 7.99 1.73
C GLY A 309 21.33 7.22 2.11
N GLN A 310 21.34 6.68 3.32
CA GLN A 310 20.18 5.99 3.88
C GLN A 310 19.08 6.97 4.31
N TYR A 311 17.83 6.52 4.24
CA TYR A 311 16.65 7.29 4.62
C TYR A 311 15.83 6.58 5.71
N ILE A 312 14.99 7.35 6.40
CA ILE A 312 13.95 6.90 7.33
C ILE A 312 12.59 7.29 6.76
N GLU A 313 11.55 6.55 7.12
CA GLU A 313 10.18 6.91 6.77
C GLU A 313 9.37 7.27 8.00
N LEU A 314 8.81 8.48 7.98
CA LEU A 314 7.83 8.94 8.96
C LEU A 314 6.49 9.05 8.22
N GLN A 315 5.48 8.34 8.70
CA GLN A 315 4.22 8.17 7.98
C GLN A 315 3.03 8.65 8.81
N SER A 316 2.05 9.21 8.11
CA SER A 316 0.82 9.79 8.66
C SER A 316 -0.40 9.05 8.13
N GLY A 317 -1.23 8.47 9.00
CA GLY A 317 -2.35 7.61 8.62
C GLY A 317 -3.70 8.03 9.19
N ARG A 318 -4.79 7.66 8.51
CA ARG A 318 -6.16 7.83 9.06
C ARG A 318 -6.50 6.80 10.15
N MET A 319 -5.73 5.72 10.24
CA MET A 319 -5.88 4.64 11.22
C MET A 319 -4.64 4.51 12.11
N TYR A 320 -4.78 3.94 13.31
CA TYR A 320 -3.64 3.65 14.19
C TYR A 320 -2.66 2.63 13.61
N ASN A 321 -3.12 1.70 12.78
CA ASN A 321 -2.31 0.62 12.20
C ASN A 321 -2.56 0.46 10.69
N GLN A 322 -1.70 -0.30 10.03
CA GLN A 322 -1.84 -0.70 8.63
C GLN A 322 -2.42 -2.14 8.50
N PRO A 323 -2.99 -2.50 7.33
CA PRO A 323 -3.55 -3.81 7.03
C PRO A 323 -2.62 -4.99 7.29
N ALA A 324 -3.00 -5.80 8.28
CA ALA A 324 -2.42 -7.11 8.61
C ALA A 324 -3.54 -8.00 9.18
N SER A 325 -3.52 -9.29 8.83
CA SER A 325 -4.45 -10.31 9.32
C SER A 325 -4.38 -10.44 10.84
N ASN A 326 -3.18 -10.43 11.42
CA ASN A 326 -3.01 -10.54 12.88
C ASN A 326 -3.58 -9.32 13.61
N SER A 327 -3.55 -8.13 12.99
CA SER A 327 -4.10 -6.91 13.60
C SER A 327 -5.61 -7.02 13.88
N ALA A 328 -6.34 -7.81 13.08
CA ALA A 328 -7.76 -8.08 13.28
C ALA A 328 -8.06 -8.72 14.65
N PHE A 329 -7.10 -9.47 15.20
CA PHE A 329 -7.18 -10.13 16.51
C PHE A 329 -6.84 -9.20 17.69
N THR A 330 -6.61 -7.92 17.41
CA THR A 330 -6.35 -6.88 18.41
C THR A 330 -7.47 -5.82 18.39
N PRO A 331 -7.44 -4.80 19.26
CA PRO A 331 -8.34 -3.66 19.12
C PRO A 331 -8.14 -2.84 17.84
N TYR A 332 -7.01 -3.00 17.14
CA TYR A 332 -6.62 -2.24 15.95
C TYR A 332 -7.12 -2.90 14.66
N LYS A 333 -8.45 -2.99 14.53
CA LYS A 333 -9.15 -3.54 13.37
C LYS A 333 -9.18 -2.55 12.19
N HIS A 334 -9.41 -3.08 10.99
CA HIS A 334 -9.59 -2.30 9.77
C HIS A 334 -11.06 -1.89 9.62
N THR A 335 -11.31 -0.69 9.10
CA THR A 335 -12.64 -0.13 8.87
C THR A 335 -12.95 -0.04 7.37
N ALA A 336 -14.23 0.08 7.05
CA ALA A 336 -14.71 0.33 5.71
C ALA A 336 -15.00 1.83 5.48
N PHE A 337 -14.89 2.25 4.23
CA PHE A 337 -15.20 3.56 3.71
C PHE A 337 -16.64 3.53 3.20
N GLY A 338 -17.56 4.22 3.87
CA GLY A 338 -18.99 4.15 3.57
C GLY A 338 -19.35 4.52 2.12
N PRO A 339 -20.48 4.03 1.58
CA PRO A 339 -20.91 4.33 0.22
C PRO A 339 -21.17 5.84 0.05
N GLN A 340 -20.64 6.42 -1.04
CA GLN A 340 -20.82 7.85 -1.36
C GLN A 340 -20.30 8.81 -0.26
N ALA A 341 -19.47 8.31 0.65
CA ALA A 341 -18.81 9.12 1.67
C ALA A 341 -17.64 9.89 1.05
N THR A 342 -17.42 11.10 1.57
CA THR A 342 -16.29 11.95 1.21
C THR A 342 -15.61 12.37 2.49
N ASP A 343 -14.31 12.10 2.59
CA ASP A 343 -13.47 12.61 3.67
C ASP A 343 -12.54 13.69 3.12
N GLN A 344 -12.30 14.71 3.93
CA GLN A 344 -11.35 15.78 3.65
C GLN A 344 -10.53 16.11 4.89
N TRP A 345 -9.23 16.32 4.72
CA TRP A 345 -8.30 16.68 5.80
C TRP A 345 -7.09 17.45 5.26
N THR A 346 -6.35 18.13 6.14
CA THR A 346 -5.19 18.95 5.79
C THR A 346 -3.97 18.63 6.66
N GLU A 347 -2.85 18.36 6.02
CA GLU A 347 -1.58 18.10 6.70
C GLU A 347 -0.58 19.23 6.38
N TYR A 348 0.26 19.59 7.36
CA TYR A 348 1.27 20.65 7.27
C TYR A 348 2.67 20.05 7.36
N TRP A 349 3.57 20.49 6.49
CA TRP A 349 4.94 19.99 6.39
C TRP A 349 5.92 21.16 6.40
N PHE A 350 6.89 21.17 7.31
CA PHE A 350 7.77 22.31 7.48
C PHE A 350 9.15 22.01 8.09
N PRO A 351 10.18 22.80 7.73
CA PRO A 351 11.47 22.78 8.40
C PRO A 351 11.42 23.46 9.78
N VAL A 352 12.31 23.05 10.67
CA VAL A 352 12.61 23.73 11.93
C VAL A 352 14.11 23.88 12.09
N LYS A 353 14.58 24.98 12.69
CA LYS A 353 16.03 25.20 12.83
C LYS A 353 16.42 25.97 14.08
N GLU A 354 17.63 25.70 14.56
CA GLU A 354 18.29 26.42 15.66
C GLU A 354 17.57 26.36 17.02
N ILE A 355 16.76 25.31 17.23
CA ILE A 355 15.96 25.10 18.44
C ILE A 355 16.43 23.93 19.31
N LYS A 356 17.47 23.18 18.91
CA LYS A 356 18.11 22.10 19.69
C LYS A 356 17.20 20.92 20.09
N GLY A 357 16.18 20.63 19.31
CA GLY A 357 15.16 19.61 19.58
C GLY A 357 13.75 20.16 19.44
N VAL A 358 12.73 19.35 19.68
CA VAL A 358 11.32 19.77 19.58
C VAL A 358 10.52 19.24 20.75
N SER A 359 9.94 20.15 21.54
CA SER A 359 9.05 19.82 22.65
C SER A 359 7.57 19.79 22.22
N LYS A 360 7.18 20.70 21.32
CA LYS A 360 5.81 20.81 20.78
C LYS A 360 5.85 21.56 19.45
N ALA A 361 4.98 21.20 18.52
CA ALA A 361 4.78 21.96 17.29
C ALA A 361 3.30 22.23 17.00
N SER A 362 3.05 23.25 16.18
CA SER A 362 1.74 23.57 15.62
C SER A 362 1.90 24.32 14.30
N ARG A 363 0.79 24.74 13.69
CA ARG A 363 0.73 25.50 12.42
C ARG A 363 1.49 26.84 12.45
N ILE A 364 1.87 27.34 13.62
CA ILE A 364 2.60 28.62 13.75
C ILE A 364 4.12 28.45 13.92
N GLY A 365 4.59 27.25 14.27
CA GLY A 365 6.00 27.01 14.62
C GLY A 365 6.22 25.82 15.52
N ALA A 366 7.50 25.56 15.80
CA ALA A 366 7.94 24.56 16.77
C ALA A 366 8.63 25.23 17.95
N LEU A 367 8.32 24.76 19.15
CA LEU A 367 8.89 25.19 20.41
C LEU A 367 9.76 24.08 21.00
N ASN A 368 10.93 24.45 21.50
CA ASN A 368 11.72 23.62 22.39
C ASN A 368 11.91 24.32 23.74
N VAL A 369 11.78 23.55 24.83
CA VAL A 369 11.89 24.03 26.20
C VAL A 369 12.94 23.19 26.92
N LEU A 370 14.05 23.83 27.31
CA LEU A 370 15.18 23.15 27.97
C LEU A 370 15.42 23.73 29.36
N ARG A 371 15.76 22.88 30.33
CA ARG A 371 16.24 23.29 31.66
C ARG A 371 17.73 23.03 31.74
N GLU A 372 18.55 24.08 31.69
CA GLU A 372 20.01 23.98 31.62
C GLU A 372 20.67 25.13 32.36
N ASP A 373 21.77 24.86 33.06
CA ASP A 373 22.64 25.86 33.71
C ASP A 373 21.91 26.81 34.70
N GLY A 374 20.80 26.36 35.29
CA GLY A 374 19.98 27.20 36.16
C GLY A 374 19.00 28.11 35.42
N PHE A 375 18.76 27.89 34.12
CA PHE A 375 17.81 28.63 33.28
C PHE A 375 16.77 27.71 32.64
N LEU A 376 15.58 28.26 32.39
CA LEU A 376 14.61 27.75 31.43
C LEU A 376 14.89 28.44 30.09
N LYS A 377 15.45 27.70 29.14
CA LYS A 377 15.75 28.18 27.78
C LYS A 377 14.56 27.87 26.88
N LEU A 378 14.05 28.88 26.19
CA LEU A 378 12.95 28.77 25.25
C LEU A 378 13.49 29.06 23.85
N TYR A 379 13.24 28.15 22.91
CA TYR A 379 13.60 28.30 21.51
C TYR A 379 12.37 28.09 20.64
N PHE A 380 12.06 29.03 19.76
CA PHE A 380 10.88 28.98 18.90
C PHE A 380 11.28 29.21 17.44
N SER A 381 10.95 28.25 16.58
CA SER A 381 11.14 28.31 15.13
C SER A 381 9.81 28.70 14.46
N PRO A 382 9.59 29.98 14.12
CA PRO A 382 8.32 30.48 13.56
C PRO A 382 8.16 30.13 12.08
N LEU A 383 6.95 29.75 11.68
CA LEU A 383 6.59 29.49 10.27
C LEU A 383 5.97 30.69 9.57
N GLN A 384 5.70 31.75 10.32
CA GLN A 384 5.09 32.97 9.85
C GLN A 384 5.54 34.16 10.70
N LYS A 385 5.39 35.37 10.17
CA LYS A 385 5.61 36.57 10.96
C LYS A 385 4.60 36.62 12.10
N LEU A 386 5.08 36.76 13.33
CA LEU A 386 4.25 36.76 14.54
C LEU A 386 4.59 37.96 15.42
N SER A 387 3.54 38.54 15.99
CA SER A 387 3.64 39.53 17.06
C SER A 387 2.59 39.15 18.11
N THR A 388 3.05 38.52 19.18
CA THR A 388 2.19 37.94 20.22
C THR A 388 2.95 37.85 21.56
N THR A 389 2.52 36.97 22.47
CA THR A 389 3.18 36.73 23.76
C THR A 389 3.44 35.25 23.99
N ILE A 390 4.50 34.94 24.75
CA ILE A 390 4.69 33.63 25.38
C ILE A 390 4.39 33.78 26.86
N LYS A 391 3.46 32.98 27.35
CA LYS A 391 3.05 32.94 28.75
C LYS A 391 3.50 31.64 29.40
N LEU A 392 4.04 31.76 30.61
CA LEU A 392 4.45 30.63 31.42
C LEU A 392 3.49 30.47 32.59
N TYR A 393 3.04 29.24 32.81
CA TYR A 393 2.15 28.90 33.91
C TYR A 393 2.76 27.81 34.80
N GLU A 394 2.50 27.91 36.10
CA GLU A 394 2.63 26.82 37.06
C GLU A 394 1.22 26.38 37.49
N GLY A 395 0.77 25.23 36.97
CA GLY A 395 -0.66 24.89 37.00
C GLY A 395 -1.47 25.95 36.26
N GLU A 396 -2.48 26.53 36.92
CA GLU A 396 -3.33 27.60 36.36
C GLU A 396 -2.77 29.02 36.60
N LYS A 397 -1.69 29.15 37.36
CA LYS A 397 -1.15 30.47 37.74
C LYS A 397 -0.13 30.94 36.70
N GLU A 398 -0.41 32.06 36.05
CA GLU A 398 0.57 32.75 35.21
C GLU A 398 1.74 33.24 36.08
N VAL A 399 2.96 32.84 35.72
CA VAL A 399 4.19 33.24 36.43
C VAL A 399 5.03 34.24 35.66
N ASN A 400 4.90 34.27 34.32
CA ASN A 400 5.64 35.18 33.45
C ASN A 400 4.93 35.36 32.11
N SER A 401 5.17 36.50 31.46
CA SER A 401 4.63 36.83 30.13
C SER A 401 5.65 37.67 29.37
N ILE A 402 6.00 37.22 28.17
CA ILE A 402 7.12 37.76 27.38
C ILE A 402 6.61 38.10 25.97
N PRO A 403 6.92 39.29 25.43
CA PRO A 403 6.56 39.60 24.04
C PRO A 403 7.36 38.73 23.06
N LEU A 404 6.66 38.12 22.11
CA LEU A 404 7.21 37.36 20.99
C LEU A 404 7.02 38.17 19.71
N ASN A 405 8.13 38.62 19.13
CA ASN A 405 8.16 39.23 17.80
C ASN A 405 9.23 38.54 16.98
N CYS A 406 8.84 37.90 15.87
CA CYS A 406 9.76 37.15 15.03
C CYS A 406 9.33 37.19 13.56
N GLY A 407 10.31 37.18 12.66
CA GLY A 407 10.12 36.93 11.23
C GLY A 407 9.94 35.44 10.94
N VAL A 408 9.74 35.10 9.67
CA VAL A 408 9.58 33.70 9.21
C VAL A 408 10.95 33.02 9.23
N LEU A 409 11.04 31.83 9.84
CA LEU A 409 12.30 31.09 10.04
C LEU A 409 13.42 31.90 10.71
N GLU A 410 13.06 32.94 11.46
CA GLU A 410 13.97 33.67 12.34
C GLU A 410 13.79 33.15 13.77
N THR A 411 14.68 32.24 14.18
CA THR A 411 14.55 31.57 15.47
C THR A 411 14.58 32.57 16.62
N TRP A 412 13.50 32.58 17.40
CA TRP A 412 13.39 33.37 18.62
C TRP A 412 13.93 32.55 19.79
N LYS A 413 14.69 33.19 20.68
CA LYS A 413 15.26 32.54 21.85
C LYS A 413 15.24 33.44 23.06
N ASP A 414 14.98 32.86 24.22
CA ASP A 414 15.07 33.55 25.51
C ASP A 414 15.56 32.58 26.60
N SER A 415 16.04 33.12 27.71
CA SER A 415 16.60 32.37 28.83
C SER A 415 16.16 32.99 30.16
N ILE A 416 15.34 32.24 30.90
CA ILE A 416 14.67 32.72 32.10
C ILE A 416 15.31 32.05 33.32
N PRO A 417 15.88 32.80 34.28
CA PRO A 417 16.47 32.22 35.49
C PRO A 417 15.49 31.32 36.26
N LEU A 418 15.92 30.10 36.64
CA LEU A 418 15.08 29.13 37.36
C LEU A 418 14.66 29.61 38.75
N ASN A 419 15.41 30.52 39.37
CA ASN A 419 15.01 31.16 40.63
C ASN A 419 13.77 32.09 40.50
N LYS A 420 13.33 32.37 39.27
CA LYS A 420 12.06 33.01 38.91
C LYS A 420 11.12 32.07 38.14
N ALA A 421 11.48 30.80 37.95
CA ALA A 421 10.77 29.87 37.07
C ALA A 421 10.10 28.71 37.80
N VAL A 422 9.13 28.13 37.09
CA VAL A 422 8.20 27.07 37.51
C VAL A 422 8.91 25.78 37.93
N THR A 423 8.37 25.09 38.95
CA THR A 423 8.81 23.76 39.40
C THR A 423 8.86 22.77 38.23
N ALA A 424 9.89 21.92 38.18
CA ALA A 424 10.00 20.86 37.18
C ALA A 424 8.77 19.94 37.19
N GLY A 425 8.25 19.62 36.01
CA GLY A 425 7.06 18.78 35.82
C GLY A 425 5.74 19.51 36.06
N LYS A 426 5.74 20.84 36.20
CA LYS A 426 4.53 21.67 36.38
C LYS A 426 4.42 22.84 35.41
N LEU A 427 5.41 23.03 34.53
CA LEU A 427 5.45 24.11 33.59
C LEU A 427 4.46 23.88 32.45
N LYS A 428 3.66 24.90 32.14
CA LYS A 428 2.93 25.02 30.88
C LYS A 428 3.40 26.28 30.15
N VAL A 429 3.70 26.14 28.87
CA VAL A 429 4.11 27.25 27.99
C VAL A 429 3.04 27.44 26.93
N VAL A 430 2.49 28.65 26.84
CA VAL A 430 1.45 29.02 25.88
C VAL A 430 1.97 30.12 24.97
N VAL A 431 1.95 29.88 23.66
CA VAL A 431 2.27 30.89 22.64
C VAL A 431 0.96 31.46 22.09
N GLY A 432 0.79 32.78 22.22
CA GLY A 432 -0.41 33.50 21.81
C GLY A 432 -1.67 33.08 22.58
N GLU A 433 -2.81 33.08 21.89
CA GLU A 433 -4.10 32.61 22.42
C GLU A 433 -4.24 31.11 22.14
N ASP A 434 -3.42 30.30 22.83
CA ASP A 434 -3.35 28.84 22.67
C ASP A 434 -2.98 28.34 21.25
N LEU A 435 -2.28 29.17 20.47
CA LEU A 435 -1.77 28.78 19.14
C LEU A 435 -0.74 27.65 19.21
N LEU A 436 -0.04 27.53 20.33
CA LEU A 436 0.81 26.40 20.68
C LEU A 436 0.83 26.27 22.20
N VAL A 437 0.56 25.06 22.70
CA VAL A 437 0.55 24.75 24.13
C VAL A 437 1.45 23.57 24.41
N TYR A 438 2.52 23.81 25.18
CA TYR A 438 3.40 22.78 25.71
C TYR A 438 3.12 22.58 27.21
N SER A 439 3.17 21.32 27.65
CA SER A 439 3.10 20.95 29.07
C SER A 439 4.26 20.01 29.42
N GLU A 440 4.92 20.30 30.54
CA GLU A 440 5.97 19.47 31.13
C GLU A 440 5.36 18.37 32.05
N VAL A 441 4.06 18.41 32.32
CA VAL A 441 3.37 17.42 33.16
C VAL A 441 3.27 16.10 32.39
N LEU A 442 3.95 15.05 32.86
CA LEU A 442 4.04 13.77 32.13
C LEU A 442 2.70 13.08 31.89
N SER A 443 1.71 13.26 32.78
CA SER A 443 0.38 12.69 32.65
C SER A 443 -0.50 13.41 31.64
N ASP A 444 -0.13 14.62 31.22
CA ASP A 444 -0.93 15.38 30.26
C ASP A 444 -0.96 14.67 28.92
N ASN A 445 -2.14 14.71 28.28
CA ASN A 445 -2.43 14.10 26.99
C ASN A 445 -2.27 12.57 26.93
N ILE A 446 -1.94 11.87 28.02
CA ILE A 446 -1.93 10.40 28.02
C ILE A 446 -3.35 9.87 27.85
N THR A 447 -3.56 9.02 26.85
CA THR A 447 -4.87 8.43 26.59
C THR A 447 -5.03 7.10 27.34
N SER A 448 -6.22 6.88 27.92
CA SER A 448 -6.57 5.65 28.64
C SER A 448 -7.39 4.68 27.79
N ARG A 449 -7.25 4.74 26.46
CA ARG A 449 -7.95 3.81 25.54
C ARG A 449 -7.44 2.37 25.73
N PRO A 450 -8.30 1.35 25.60
CA PRO A 450 -7.86 -0.05 25.58
C PRO A 450 -6.86 -0.30 24.44
N LYS A 451 -5.74 -0.97 24.77
CA LYS A 451 -4.66 -1.31 23.82
C LYS A 451 -4.58 -2.82 23.54
N GLN A 452 -5.33 -3.63 24.28
CA GLN A 452 -5.36 -5.09 24.17
C GLN A 452 -6.80 -5.60 24.20
N LEU A 453 -7.01 -6.75 23.56
CA LEU A 453 -8.27 -7.50 23.59
C LEU A 453 -8.45 -8.18 24.97
N PRO A 454 -9.68 -8.38 25.47
CA PRO A 454 -9.94 -9.28 26.60
C PRO A 454 -9.38 -10.69 26.33
N ALA A 455 -8.68 -11.26 27.32
CA ALA A 455 -8.00 -12.55 27.19
C ALA A 455 -8.95 -13.74 27.00
N ASP A 456 -10.22 -13.58 27.38
CA ASP A 456 -11.28 -14.58 27.33
C ASP A 456 -12.26 -14.39 26.15
N PHE A 457 -11.93 -13.52 25.19
CA PHE A 457 -12.73 -13.35 23.99
C PHE A 457 -12.71 -14.63 23.12
N ASP A 458 -13.89 -15.20 22.84
CA ASP A 458 -14.03 -16.40 22.01
C ASP A 458 -14.17 -16.05 20.53
N TRP A 459 -13.09 -16.27 19.77
CA TRP A 459 -13.05 -16.11 18.32
C TRP A 459 -13.92 -17.12 17.54
N ASN A 460 -14.38 -18.19 18.19
CA ASN A 460 -15.29 -19.18 17.61
C ASN A 460 -16.76 -18.95 18.01
N SER A 461 -17.06 -17.88 18.73
CA SER A 461 -18.43 -17.43 18.96
C SER A 461 -19.08 -16.92 17.66
N VAL A 462 -20.40 -16.75 17.65
CA VAL A 462 -21.14 -16.14 16.51
C VAL A 462 -20.50 -14.80 16.13
N TYR A 463 -20.33 -13.91 17.13
CA TYR A 463 -19.72 -12.60 16.91
C TYR A 463 -18.23 -12.69 16.50
N GLY A 464 -17.45 -13.59 17.10
CA GLY A 464 -16.04 -13.77 16.76
C GLY A 464 -15.81 -14.25 15.31
N LEU A 465 -16.66 -15.14 14.80
CA LEU A 465 -16.62 -15.58 13.40
C LEU A 465 -17.10 -14.47 12.45
N TYR A 466 -18.17 -13.76 12.80
CA TYR A 466 -18.61 -12.58 12.05
C TYR A 466 -17.50 -11.54 11.93
N THR A 467 -16.84 -11.18 13.04
CA THR A 467 -15.73 -10.22 13.04
C THR A 467 -14.58 -10.68 12.15
N GLN A 468 -14.24 -11.97 12.14
CA GLN A 468 -13.24 -12.48 11.19
C GLN A 468 -13.69 -12.27 9.73
N GLY A 469 -14.96 -12.56 9.43
CA GLY A 469 -15.56 -12.32 8.11
C GLY A 469 -15.48 -10.87 7.65
N GLU A 470 -15.94 -9.95 8.50
CA GLU A 470 -15.87 -8.49 8.28
C GLU A 470 -14.43 -8.02 8.04
N GLN A 471 -13.48 -8.46 8.87
CA GLN A 471 -12.08 -8.03 8.77
C GLN A 471 -11.38 -8.56 7.50
N TRP A 472 -11.79 -9.71 6.97
CA TRP A 472 -11.35 -10.18 5.65
C TRP A 472 -11.99 -9.37 4.51
N MET A 473 -13.25 -8.93 4.63
CA MET A 473 -13.86 -8.01 3.65
C MET A 473 -13.13 -6.67 3.62
N ASN A 474 -12.80 -6.10 4.78
CA ASN A 474 -12.09 -4.83 4.89
C ASN A 474 -10.64 -4.88 4.38
N GLN A 475 -10.14 -6.07 4.06
CA GLN A 475 -8.85 -6.32 3.41
C GLN A 475 -9.00 -6.88 1.98
N LYS A 476 -10.23 -6.89 1.45
CA LYS A 476 -10.59 -7.39 0.11
C LYS A 476 -10.25 -8.87 -0.14
N VAL A 477 -10.17 -9.69 0.90
CA VAL A 477 -9.95 -11.15 0.80
C VAL A 477 -11.32 -11.86 0.91
N LEU A 478 -12.10 -11.77 -0.17
CA LEU A 478 -13.53 -12.06 -0.14
C LEU A 478 -13.88 -13.55 0.02
N ASP A 479 -13.02 -14.47 -0.44
CA ASP A 479 -13.21 -15.91 -0.26
C ASP A 479 -13.12 -16.32 1.22
N LYS A 480 -12.14 -15.77 1.95
CA LYS A 480 -12.04 -15.95 3.41
C LYS A 480 -13.19 -15.28 4.14
N ALA A 481 -13.61 -14.09 3.71
CA ALA A 481 -14.75 -13.42 4.29
C ALA A 481 -16.02 -14.28 4.21
N GLU A 482 -16.34 -14.83 3.03
CA GLU A 482 -17.50 -15.71 2.85
C GLU A 482 -17.44 -16.95 3.76
N LYS A 483 -16.27 -17.59 3.86
CA LYS A 483 -16.04 -18.74 4.77
C LYS A 483 -16.43 -18.43 6.22
N PHE A 484 -15.96 -17.31 6.76
CA PHE A 484 -16.19 -16.96 8.17
C PHE A 484 -17.61 -16.43 8.42
N LEU A 485 -18.19 -15.68 7.48
CA LEU A 485 -19.58 -15.23 7.56
C LEU A 485 -20.56 -16.41 7.53
N LEU A 486 -20.32 -17.41 6.67
CA LEU A 486 -21.10 -18.65 6.64
C LEU A 486 -20.96 -19.43 7.95
N ALA A 487 -19.75 -19.58 8.49
CA ALA A 487 -19.53 -20.24 9.78
C ALA A 487 -20.25 -19.54 10.95
N SER A 488 -20.36 -18.21 10.92
CA SER A 488 -21.19 -17.46 11.87
C SER A 488 -22.68 -17.84 11.74
N LEU A 489 -23.20 -17.94 10.52
CA LEU A 489 -24.60 -18.27 10.24
C LEU A 489 -24.94 -19.76 10.48
N GLU A 490 -23.95 -20.65 10.44
CA GLU A 490 -24.11 -22.04 10.86
C GLU A 490 -24.41 -22.15 12.36
N LYS A 491 -23.85 -21.23 13.17
CA LYS A 491 -24.13 -21.16 14.61
C LYS A 491 -25.42 -20.42 14.93
N ASP A 492 -25.73 -19.37 14.18
CA ASP A 492 -27.00 -18.64 14.28
C ASP A 492 -27.44 -18.14 12.90
N SER A 493 -28.39 -18.86 12.30
CA SER A 493 -28.85 -18.59 10.93
C SER A 493 -29.59 -17.26 10.75
N TYR A 494 -29.92 -16.59 11.86
CA TYR A 494 -30.63 -15.30 11.86
C TYR A 494 -29.77 -14.16 12.40
N PHE A 495 -28.45 -14.34 12.50
CA PHE A 495 -27.53 -13.28 12.88
C PHE A 495 -27.43 -12.20 11.78
N VAL A 496 -28.23 -11.13 11.94
CA VAL A 496 -28.42 -10.05 10.95
C VAL A 496 -27.11 -9.44 10.44
N PRO A 497 -26.07 -9.15 11.25
CA PRO A 497 -24.82 -8.59 10.73
C PRO A 497 -24.15 -9.49 9.69
N ALA A 498 -24.06 -10.80 9.95
CA ALA A 498 -23.47 -11.73 8.98
C ALA A 498 -24.34 -11.92 7.71
N LEU A 499 -25.67 -11.85 7.83
CA LEU A 499 -26.57 -11.83 6.66
C LEU A 499 -26.34 -10.60 5.79
N THR A 500 -26.11 -9.44 6.42
CA THR A 500 -25.90 -8.15 5.76
C THR A 500 -24.58 -8.13 5.01
N ASP A 501 -23.48 -8.53 5.65
CA ASP A 501 -22.16 -8.57 5.03
C ASP A 501 -22.10 -9.61 3.91
N LEU A 502 -22.77 -10.76 4.08
CA LEU A 502 -22.86 -11.76 3.02
C LEU A 502 -23.69 -11.25 1.83
N ALA A 503 -24.73 -10.43 2.06
CA ALA A 503 -25.47 -9.77 1.00
C ALA A 503 -24.59 -8.75 0.24
N SER A 504 -23.81 -7.94 0.97
CA SER A 504 -22.82 -7.01 0.38
C SER A 504 -21.79 -7.75 -0.47
N LEU A 505 -21.24 -8.85 0.05
CA LEU A 505 -20.29 -9.72 -0.65
C LEU A 505 -20.88 -10.30 -1.93
N TYR A 506 -22.10 -10.85 -1.88
CA TYR A 506 -22.78 -11.38 -3.07
C TYR A 506 -23.15 -10.30 -4.08
N TYR A 507 -23.46 -9.09 -3.63
CA TYR A 507 -23.66 -7.95 -4.52
C TYR A 507 -22.35 -7.61 -5.28
N ARG A 508 -21.20 -7.57 -4.58
CA ARG A 508 -19.87 -7.37 -5.21
C ARG A 508 -19.55 -8.42 -6.26
N GLN A 509 -19.92 -9.68 -6.00
CA GLN A 509 -19.73 -10.80 -6.92
C GLN A 509 -20.70 -10.79 -8.13
N GLY A 510 -21.63 -9.83 -8.21
CA GLY A 510 -22.68 -9.80 -9.23
C GLY A 510 -23.79 -10.84 -9.02
N ARG A 511 -23.83 -11.51 -7.87
CA ARG A 511 -24.85 -12.52 -7.48
C ARG A 511 -26.06 -11.84 -6.85
N TYR A 512 -26.68 -10.92 -7.60
CA TYR A 512 -27.73 -10.04 -7.07
C TYR A 512 -28.96 -10.78 -6.50
N ALA A 513 -29.32 -11.93 -7.08
CA ALA A 513 -30.43 -12.74 -6.58
C ALA A 513 -30.12 -13.39 -5.23
N ASP A 514 -28.90 -13.90 -5.05
CA ASP A 514 -28.45 -14.50 -3.78
C ASP A 514 -28.34 -13.42 -2.70
N ALA A 515 -27.78 -12.26 -3.05
CA ALA A 515 -27.72 -11.08 -2.17
C ALA A 515 -29.12 -10.67 -1.72
N LEU A 516 -30.07 -10.54 -2.66
CA LEU A 516 -31.46 -10.21 -2.36
C LEU A 516 -32.12 -11.21 -1.41
N ALA A 517 -31.84 -12.51 -1.56
CA ALA A 517 -32.37 -13.54 -0.67
C ALA A 517 -31.85 -13.36 0.77
N ARG A 518 -30.57 -13.00 0.94
CA ARG A 518 -30.00 -12.65 2.25
C ARG A 518 -30.65 -11.39 2.83
N CYS A 519 -30.81 -10.33 2.03
CA CYS A 519 -31.53 -9.12 2.48
C CYS A 519 -32.95 -9.43 2.95
N LYS A 520 -33.73 -10.21 2.17
CA LYS A 520 -35.10 -10.59 2.55
C LYS A 520 -35.17 -11.37 3.85
N THR A 521 -34.17 -12.22 4.11
CA THR A 521 -34.05 -12.96 5.37
C THR A 521 -33.78 -12.01 6.53
N ALA A 522 -32.87 -11.04 6.37
CA ALA A 522 -32.55 -10.10 7.44
C ALA A 522 -33.69 -9.11 7.71
N LEU A 523 -34.38 -8.61 6.67
CA LEU A 523 -35.52 -7.70 6.79
C LEU A 523 -36.78 -8.33 7.40
N SER A 524 -36.92 -9.66 7.35
CA SER A 524 -38.01 -10.35 8.06
C SER A 524 -37.79 -10.39 9.58
N ILE A 525 -36.55 -10.20 10.03
CA ILE A 525 -36.15 -10.07 11.44
C ILE A 525 -36.23 -8.60 11.87
N ASN A 526 -35.61 -7.71 11.09
CA ASN A 526 -35.59 -6.27 11.33
C ASN A 526 -35.88 -5.48 10.04
N THR A 527 -37.15 -5.13 9.84
CA THR A 527 -37.59 -4.40 8.64
C THR A 527 -37.00 -3.00 8.52
N TYR A 528 -36.58 -2.37 9.62
CA TYR A 528 -36.03 -1.01 9.63
C TYR A 528 -34.49 -0.97 9.65
N ASP A 529 -33.83 -2.11 9.42
CA ASP A 529 -32.37 -2.14 9.32
C ASP A 529 -31.89 -1.34 8.11
N GLY A 530 -31.06 -0.31 8.34
CA GLY A 530 -30.68 0.66 7.32
C GLY A 530 -29.82 0.06 6.23
N ASP A 531 -28.75 -0.63 6.61
CA ASP A 531 -27.74 -1.17 5.69
C ASP A 531 -28.36 -2.29 4.84
N VAL A 532 -29.21 -3.12 5.44
CA VAL A 532 -29.94 -4.17 4.71
C VAL A 532 -30.93 -3.56 3.71
N ASN A 533 -31.70 -2.54 4.09
CA ASN A 533 -32.62 -1.87 3.16
C ASN A 533 -31.88 -1.17 2.01
N TYR A 534 -30.70 -0.61 2.28
CA TYR A 534 -29.85 -0.02 1.25
C TYR A 534 -29.39 -1.09 0.25
N LEU A 535 -28.83 -2.21 0.74
CA LEU A 535 -28.45 -3.35 -0.11
C LEU A 535 -29.64 -3.97 -0.84
N TYR A 536 -30.80 -4.06 -0.20
CA TYR A 536 -32.05 -4.50 -0.83
C TYR A 536 -32.43 -3.57 -2.00
N GLY A 537 -32.29 -2.26 -1.81
CA GLY A 537 -32.47 -1.26 -2.85
C GLY A 537 -31.55 -1.50 -4.05
N LEU A 538 -30.24 -1.65 -3.79
CA LEU A 538 -29.23 -1.90 -4.81
C LEU A 538 -29.46 -3.21 -5.57
N CYS A 539 -29.77 -4.31 -4.88
CA CYS A 539 -30.04 -5.60 -5.50
C CYS A 539 -31.26 -5.54 -6.42
N ASN A 540 -32.34 -4.91 -5.97
CA ASN A 540 -33.54 -4.74 -6.78
C ASN A 540 -33.30 -3.81 -7.97
N GLN A 541 -32.50 -2.75 -7.82
CA GLN A 541 -32.11 -1.88 -8.93
C GLN A 541 -31.35 -2.67 -10.00
N ALA A 542 -30.36 -3.47 -9.61
CA ALA A 542 -29.58 -4.31 -10.52
C ALA A 542 -30.44 -5.38 -11.24
N LEU A 543 -31.45 -5.93 -10.54
CA LEU A 543 -32.40 -6.90 -11.10
C LEU A 543 -33.52 -6.25 -11.94
N GLY A 544 -33.62 -4.92 -11.97
CA GLY A 544 -34.65 -4.18 -12.70
C GLY A 544 -35.98 -4.01 -11.96
N ASN A 545 -36.06 -4.41 -10.68
CA ASN A 545 -37.24 -4.28 -9.81
C ASN A 545 -37.35 -2.85 -9.26
N ARG A 546 -37.74 -1.90 -10.11
CA ARG A 546 -37.67 -0.45 -9.78
C ARG A 546 -38.52 -0.03 -8.58
N THR A 547 -39.70 -0.62 -8.37
CA THR A 547 -40.56 -0.23 -7.24
C THR A 547 -39.92 -0.63 -5.92
N ASP A 548 -39.48 -1.89 -5.83
CA ASP A 548 -38.84 -2.45 -4.63
C ASP A 548 -37.51 -1.75 -4.33
N ALA A 549 -36.77 -1.33 -5.36
CA ALA A 549 -35.56 -0.55 -5.16
C ALA A 549 -35.82 0.81 -4.48
N LYS A 550 -36.83 1.55 -4.95
CA LYS A 550 -37.24 2.81 -4.31
C LYS A 550 -37.75 2.62 -2.90
N ASP A 551 -38.49 1.54 -2.64
CA ASP A 551 -38.97 1.18 -1.31
C ASP A 551 -37.79 0.98 -0.34
N GLY A 552 -36.83 0.13 -0.71
CA GLY A 552 -35.61 -0.12 0.08
C GLY A 552 -34.85 1.17 0.38
N PHE A 553 -34.54 1.99 -0.63
CA PHE A 553 -33.84 3.26 -0.40
C PHE A 553 -34.65 4.25 0.45
N SER A 554 -35.97 4.26 0.33
CA SER A 554 -36.83 5.13 1.15
C SER A 554 -36.72 4.77 2.63
N ILE A 555 -36.74 3.49 2.97
CA ILE A 555 -36.60 3.01 4.36
C ILE A 555 -35.16 3.21 4.85
N ALA A 556 -34.16 2.88 4.02
CA ALA A 556 -32.74 3.08 4.34
C ALA A 556 -32.41 4.53 4.73
N SER A 557 -33.14 5.51 4.15
CA SER A 557 -32.96 6.93 4.46
C SER A 557 -33.17 7.31 5.93
N TYR A 558 -33.78 6.44 6.74
CA TYR A 558 -33.98 6.70 8.17
C TYR A 558 -32.66 6.55 8.96
N SER A 559 -31.73 5.73 8.47
CA SER A 559 -30.47 5.40 9.15
C SER A 559 -29.34 6.35 8.75
N PRO A 560 -28.71 7.10 9.69
CA PRO A 560 -27.68 8.08 9.36
C PRO A 560 -26.51 7.54 8.52
N GLY A 561 -26.07 6.31 8.76
CA GLY A 561 -24.92 5.70 8.08
C GLY A 561 -25.08 5.56 6.56
N VAL A 562 -26.31 5.41 6.07
CA VAL A 562 -26.62 5.27 4.63
C VAL A 562 -27.60 6.32 4.11
N ARG A 563 -28.04 7.26 4.95
CA ARG A 563 -29.10 8.22 4.62
C ARG A 563 -28.79 9.04 3.37
N SER A 564 -27.59 9.61 3.29
CA SER A 564 -27.16 10.42 2.15
C SER A 564 -27.10 9.56 0.88
N ALA A 565 -26.44 8.40 0.94
CA ALA A 565 -26.35 7.47 -0.19
C ALA A 565 -27.73 6.97 -0.66
N ALA A 566 -28.67 6.71 0.25
CA ALA A 566 -30.02 6.28 -0.08
C ALA A 566 -30.84 7.38 -0.80
N TYR A 567 -30.73 8.64 -0.35
CA TYR A 567 -31.35 9.77 -1.06
C TYR A 567 -30.71 10.02 -2.42
N GLU A 568 -29.40 9.90 -2.54
CA GLU A 568 -28.69 9.95 -3.82
C GLU A 568 -29.21 8.87 -4.78
N LYS A 569 -29.30 7.61 -4.36
CA LYS A 569 -29.85 6.54 -5.19
C LYS A 569 -31.31 6.76 -5.58
N LEU A 570 -32.14 7.30 -4.69
CA LEU A 570 -33.49 7.72 -5.05
C LEU A 570 -33.47 8.80 -6.15
N ALA A 571 -32.55 9.76 -6.06
CA ALA A 571 -32.40 10.81 -7.06
C ALA A 571 -32.00 10.23 -8.42
N GLU A 572 -31.02 9.32 -8.48
CA GLU A 572 -30.63 8.58 -9.69
C GLU A 572 -31.82 7.81 -10.30
N MET A 573 -32.62 7.14 -9.46
CA MET A 573 -33.81 6.42 -9.93
C MET A 573 -34.88 7.34 -10.51
N PHE A 574 -35.09 8.53 -9.93
CA PHE A 574 -36.00 9.53 -10.50
C PHE A 574 -35.43 10.22 -11.72
N LEU A 575 -34.10 10.31 -11.83
CA LEU A 575 -33.41 10.77 -13.03
C LEU A 575 -33.66 9.80 -14.20
N LEU A 576 -33.53 8.48 -13.96
CA LEU A 576 -33.84 7.42 -14.91
C LEU A 576 -35.30 7.45 -15.39
N ASP A 577 -36.23 7.79 -14.50
CA ASP A 577 -37.65 7.96 -14.84
C ASP A 577 -37.97 9.32 -15.49
N LYS A 578 -36.96 10.18 -15.70
CA LYS A 578 -37.10 11.55 -16.21
C LYS A 578 -38.01 12.44 -15.36
N ASN A 579 -38.13 12.13 -14.06
CA ASN A 579 -38.84 12.95 -13.09
C ASN A 579 -37.86 13.93 -12.44
N TRP A 580 -37.54 14.99 -13.19
CA TRP A 580 -36.54 16.00 -12.81
C TRP A 580 -36.80 16.63 -11.45
N ALA A 581 -38.07 16.93 -11.13
CA ALA A 581 -38.44 17.58 -9.87
C ALA A 581 -38.15 16.68 -8.65
N LYS A 582 -38.44 15.38 -8.74
CA LYS A 582 -38.10 14.43 -7.67
C LYS A 582 -36.60 14.13 -7.62
N ALA A 583 -35.93 14.06 -8.77
CA ALA A 583 -34.48 13.89 -8.82
C ALA A 583 -33.77 15.06 -8.11
N GLU A 584 -34.13 16.31 -8.43
CA GLU A 584 -33.62 17.50 -7.72
C GLU A 584 -33.91 17.43 -6.23
N HIS A 585 -35.16 17.14 -5.85
CA HIS A 585 -35.57 17.06 -4.44
C HIS A 585 -34.71 16.07 -3.64
N TYR A 586 -34.55 14.84 -4.14
CA TYR A 586 -33.79 13.82 -3.41
C TYR A 586 -32.28 14.06 -3.44
N ALA A 587 -31.73 14.62 -4.51
CA ALA A 587 -30.32 15.01 -4.54
C ALA A 587 -30.03 16.12 -3.52
N LEU A 588 -30.89 17.14 -3.41
CA LEU A 588 -30.79 18.18 -2.38
C LEU A 588 -30.94 17.59 -0.96
N ARG A 589 -31.87 16.65 -0.76
CA ARG A 589 -32.01 15.93 0.52
C ARG A 589 -30.76 15.13 0.89
N SER A 590 -30.07 14.53 -0.07
CA SER A 590 -28.77 13.91 0.19
C SER A 590 -27.76 14.93 0.70
N LYS A 591 -27.68 16.09 0.04
CA LYS A 591 -26.77 17.19 0.39
C LYS A 591 -27.05 17.84 1.74
N GLU A 592 -28.30 17.83 2.21
CA GLU A 592 -28.64 18.29 3.57
C GLU A 592 -27.91 17.51 4.67
N PHE A 593 -27.57 16.23 4.43
CA PHE A 593 -26.88 15.38 5.41
C PHE A 593 -25.41 15.10 5.06
N ASN A 594 -25.01 15.35 3.82
CA ASN A 594 -23.61 15.31 3.38
C ASN A 594 -23.41 16.31 2.24
N GLN A 595 -22.96 17.52 2.58
CA GLN A 595 -22.72 18.58 1.60
C GLN A 595 -21.69 18.17 0.53
N MET A 596 -20.80 17.24 0.86
CA MET A 596 -19.72 16.74 0.00
C MET A 596 -20.07 15.45 -0.76
N ASN A 597 -21.35 15.06 -0.84
CA ASN A 597 -21.77 13.94 -1.70
C ASN A 597 -21.66 14.33 -3.19
N LEU A 598 -20.55 13.97 -3.81
CA LEU A 598 -20.23 14.38 -5.19
C LEU A 598 -21.11 13.72 -6.26
N SER A 599 -21.71 12.54 -5.99
CA SER A 599 -22.71 11.93 -6.88
C SER A 599 -24.04 12.66 -6.83
N ALA A 600 -24.46 13.14 -5.67
CA ALA A 600 -25.65 13.99 -5.57
C ALA A 600 -25.46 15.29 -6.36
N ASP A 601 -24.25 15.87 -6.33
CA ASP A 601 -23.89 17.00 -7.19
C ASP A 601 -23.95 16.63 -8.67
N HIS A 602 -23.45 15.46 -9.05
CA HIS A 602 -23.53 14.99 -10.43
C HIS A 602 -24.97 14.86 -10.93
N VAL A 603 -25.89 14.32 -10.09
CA VAL A 603 -27.33 14.31 -10.39
C VAL A 603 -27.87 15.73 -10.61
N LEU A 604 -27.54 16.68 -9.73
CA LEU A 604 -28.00 18.07 -9.83
C LEU A 604 -27.51 18.75 -11.11
N MET A 605 -26.24 18.53 -11.50
CA MET A 605 -25.69 19.05 -12.75
C MET A 605 -26.51 18.59 -13.96
N VAL A 606 -26.80 17.30 -14.04
CA VAL A 606 -27.62 16.72 -15.12
C VAL A 606 -29.04 17.29 -15.09
N VAL A 607 -29.68 17.35 -13.92
CA VAL A 607 -31.03 17.87 -13.77
C VAL A 607 -31.12 19.32 -14.23
N TYR A 608 -30.19 20.18 -13.80
CA TYR A 608 -30.17 21.59 -14.18
C TYR A 608 -29.91 21.79 -15.66
N ARG A 609 -29.01 21.02 -16.27
CA ARG A 609 -28.81 21.04 -17.71
C ARG A 609 -30.05 20.58 -18.48
N LYS A 610 -30.61 19.41 -18.16
CA LYS A 610 -31.77 18.82 -18.87
C LYS A 610 -33.06 19.64 -18.69
N THR A 611 -33.13 20.48 -17.66
CA THR A 611 -34.25 21.42 -17.43
C THR A 611 -33.96 22.85 -17.87
N ASN A 612 -32.84 23.09 -18.58
CA ASN A 612 -32.43 24.40 -19.10
C ASN A 612 -32.23 25.49 -18.01
N GLN A 613 -31.82 25.08 -16.80
CA GLN A 613 -31.47 25.97 -15.68
C GLN A 613 -29.95 26.18 -15.61
N LEU A 614 -29.37 26.71 -16.69
CA LEU A 614 -27.90 26.80 -16.85
C LEU A 614 -27.22 27.62 -15.76
N GLU A 615 -27.85 28.70 -15.28
CA GLU A 615 -27.31 29.51 -14.17
C GLU A 615 -27.17 28.70 -12.87
N LYS A 616 -28.11 27.79 -12.58
CA LYS A 616 -27.99 26.89 -11.42
C LYS A 616 -26.89 25.86 -11.63
N ALA A 617 -26.77 25.30 -12.84
CA ALA A 617 -25.69 24.37 -13.17
C ALA A 617 -24.32 25.04 -13.01
N LYS A 618 -24.18 26.28 -13.48
CA LYS A 618 -22.96 27.08 -13.36
C LYS A 618 -22.63 27.40 -11.90
N ALA A 619 -23.61 27.87 -11.13
CA ALA A 619 -23.46 28.16 -9.71
C ALA A 619 -23.09 26.92 -8.86
N LEU A 620 -23.37 25.72 -9.36
CA LEU A 620 -22.94 24.46 -8.76
C LEU A 620 -21.52 24.06 -9.21
N ILE A 621 -21.24 24.12 -10.52
CA ILE A 621 -20.01 23.59 -11.12
C ILE A 621 -18.80 24.49 -10.86
N GLU A 622 -18.93 25.82 -10.94
CA GLU A 622 -17.78 26.72 -10.79
C GLU A 622 -17.13 26.64 -9.41
N PRO A 623 -17.86 26.72 -8.28
CA PRO A 623 -17.25 26.57 -6.95
C PRO A 623 -16.65 25.19 -6.74
N LEU A 624 -17.32 24.14 -7.24
CA LEU A 624 -16.82 22.77 -7.12
C LEU A 624 -15.49 22.57 -7.87
N LEU A 625 -15.37 23.12 -9.09
CA LEU A 625 -14.13 23.05 -9.87
C LEU A 625 -13.05 24.02 -9.39
N GLU A 626 -13.39 24.98 -8.52
CA GLU A 626 -12.40 25.79 -7.82
C GLU A 626 -11.67 24.97 -6.76
N GLU A 627 -12.41 24.13 -6.03
CA GLU A 627 -11.88 23.24 -4.99
C GLU A 627 -11.29 21.93 -5.58
N LEU A 628 -12.02 21.29 -6.49
CA LEU A 628 -11.70 20.00 -7.10
C LEU A 628 -11.54 20.14 -8.62
N PRO A 629 -10.45 20.76 -9.10
CA PRO A 629 -10.30 21.10 -10.51
C PRO A 629 -10.15 19.89 -11.45
N LEU A 630 -9.91 18.71 -10.89
CA LEU A 630 -9.78 17.43 -11.60
C LEU A 630 -10.98 16.51 -11.32
N TYR A 631 -12.09 17.03 -10.79
CA TYR A 631 -13.35 16.28 -10.72
C TYR A 631 -13.98 16.18 -12.12
N HIS A 632 -13.62 15.12 -12.83
CA HIS A 632 -13.92 14.95 -14.26
C HIS A 632 -15.41 14.89 -14.60
N ALA A 633 -16.28 14.49 -13.68
CA ALA A 633 -17.73 14.53 -13.89
C ALA A 633 -18.24 15.97 -14.06
N ALA A 634 -17.79 16.90 -13.20
CA ALA A 634 -18.12 18.31 -13.33
C ALA A 634 -17.47 18.96 -14.56
N ARG A 635 -16.24 18.55 -14.93
CA ARG A 635 -15.59 18.99 -16.17
C ARG A 635 -16.36 18.58 -17.42
N PHE A 636 -16.88 17.35 -17.44
CA PHE A 636 -17.69 16.87 -18.55
C PHE A 636 -19.04 17.60 -18.65
N GLU A 637 -19.69 17.88 -17.52
CA GLU A 637 -20.93 18.68 -17.50
C GLU A 637 -20.68 20.15 -17.87
N GLN A 638 -19.50 20.71 -17.55
CA GLN A 638 -19.10 22.07 -17.95
C GLN A 638 -19.10 22.27 -19.48
N LEU A 639 -18.87 21.20 -20.26
CA LEU A 639 -18.87 21.26 -21.73
C LEU A 639 -20.21 21.74 -22.32
N TYR A 640 -21.30 21.51 -21.59
CA TYR A 640 -22.65 21.87 -22.00
C TYR A 640 -23.12 23.23 -21.48
N GLN A 641 -22.23 24.01 -20.84
CA GLN A 641 -22.53 25.35 -20.32
C GLN A 641 -22.05 26.49 -21.24
N GLY A 642 -21.26 26.19 -22.28
CA GLY A 642 -20.70 27.19 -23.20
C GLY A 642 -21.67 27.68 -24.29
N ASP A 643 -21.30 28.79 -24.95
CA ASP A 643 -22.06 29.42 -26.04
C ASP A 643 -21.91 28.73 -27.41
N GLY A 644 -21.26 27.57 -27.46
CA GLY A 644 -21.03 26.79 -28.69
C GLY A 644 -19.74 27.16 -29.46
N SER A 645 -18.81 27.91 -28.86
CA SER A 645 -17.47 28.15 -29.41
C SER A 645 -16.60 26.89 -29.35
N GLY A 646 -16.73 26.03 -30.36
CA GLY A 646 -16.18 24.68 -30.38
C GLY A 646 -14.68 24.58 -30.10
N HIS A 647 -14.32 23.91 -29.00
CA HIS A 647 -13.35 22.79 -28.86
C HIS A 647 -13.54 22.07 -27.48
N PRO A 648 -14.77 21.81 -26.98
CA PRO A 648 -14.97 21.55 -25.55
C PRO A 648 -14.43 20.18 -25.08
N ILE A 649 -14.52 19.15 -25.93
CA ILE A 649 -14.14 17.79 -25.54
C ILE A 649 -12.61 17.59 -25.48
N ASP A 650 -11.86 18.25 -26.36
CA ASP A 650 -10.39 18.17 -26.40
C ASP A 650 -9.78 18.74 -25.11
N ASP A 651 -10.33 19.86 -24.62
CA ASP A 651 -9.93 20.48 -23.35
C ASP A 651 -10.16 19.54 -22.17
N PHE A 652 -11.31 18.85 -22.13
CA PHE A 652 -11.61 17.83 -21.14
C PHE A 652 -10.62 16.65 -21.21
N GLN A 653 -10.38 16.10 -22.39
CA GLN A 653 -9.44 14.99 -22.59
C GLN A 653 -8.01 15.37 -22.21
N SER A 654 -7.61 16.63 -22.40
CA SER A 654 -6.27 17.14 -22.08
C SER A 654 -5.94 17.11 -20.57
N LEU A 655 -6.96 17.02 -19.70
CA LEU A 655 -6.81 16.94 -18.25
C LEU A 655 -6.67 15.50 -17.74
N ILE A 656 -6.98 14.50 -18.58
CA ILE A 656 -6.92 13.07 -18.24
C ILE A 656 -5.62 12.51 -18.84
N ARG A 657 -4.58 12.49 -18.01
CA ARG A 657 -3.18 12.16 -18.35
C ARG A 657 -2.65 10.93 -17.61
N ASN A 658 -3.46 10.36 -16.72
CA ASN A 658 -3.12 9.15 -15.99
C ASN A 658 -2.83 7.97 -16.94
N GLU A 659 -2.18 6.92 -16.41
CA GLU A 659 -1.73 5.76 -17.20
C GLU A 659 -2.86 5.06 -17.97
N LEU A 660 -4.07 4.99 -17.40
CA LEU A 660 -5.22 4.25 -17.93
C LEU A 660 -6.41 5.19 -18.21
N PRO A 661 -6.28 6.15 -19.14
CA PRO A 661 -7.28 7.20 -19.34
C PRO A 661 -8.62 6.65 -19.79
N PHE A 662 -8.61 5.53 -20.53
CA PHE A 662 -9.83 4.82 -20.93
C PHE A 662 -10.66 4.34 -19.74
N GLU A 663 -10.03 3.99 -18.62
CA GLU A 663 -10.76 3.58 -17.41
C GLU A 663 -11.47 4.76 -16.74
N THR A 664 -10.91 5.97 -16.83
CA THR A 664 -11.59 7.21 -16.37
C THR A 664 -12.87 7.45 -17.18
N TYR A 665 -12.81 7.33 -18.51
CA TYR A 665 -13.98 7.47 -19.36
C TYR A 665 -15.02 6.37 -19.11
N MET A 666 -14.58 5.13 -18.86
CA MET A 666 -15.46 4.00 -18.56
C MET A 666 -16.22 4.17 -17.24
N GLU A 667 -15.57 4.67 -16.17
CA GLU A 667 -16.23 4.98 -14.89
C GLU A 667 -17.33 6.04 -15.08
N LEU A 668 -17.02 7.15 -15.75
CA LEU A 668 -17.99 8.20 -16.02
C LEU A 668 -19.15 7.69 -16.89
N ALA A 669 -18.85 6.96 -17.96
CA ALA A 669 -19.86 6.45 -18.88
C ALA A 669 -20.83 5.46 -18.21
N GLU A 670 -20.33 4.61 -17.30
CA GLU A 670 -21.18 3.67 -16.54
C GLU A 670 -22.22 4.41 -15.69
N TRP A 671 -21.83 5.50 -15.05
CA TRP A 671 -22.78 6.31 -14.28
C TRP A 671 -23.89 6.87 -15.18
N TYR A 672 -23.53 7.52 -16.31
CA TYR A 672 -24.53 8.06 -17.25
C TYR A 672 -25.44 6.99 -17.84
N GLU A 673 -24.89 5.81 -18.15
CA GLU A 673 -25.67 4.65 -18.58
C GLU A 673 -26.70 4.24 -17.51
N SER A 674 -26.29 4.19 -16.24
CA SER A 674 -27.13 3.73 -15.12
C SER A 674 -28.36 4.63 -14.89
N VAL A 675 -28.24 5.93 -15.17
CA VAL A 675 -29.32 6.92 -15.03
C VAL A 675 -30.06 7.21 -16.34
N GLY A 676 -29.77 6.46 -17.42
CA GLY A 676 -30.48 6.55 -18.70
C GLY A 676 -30.07 7.73 -19.59
N CYS A 677 -28.90 8.32 -19.35
CA CYS A 677 -28.30 9.37 -20.16
C CYS A 677 -27.42 8.76 -21.27
N THR A 678 -28.06 8.12 -22.25
CA THR A 678 -27.36 7.32 -23.27
C THR A 678 -26.44 8.14 -24.18
N GLU A 679 -26.79 9.37 -24.52
CA GLU A 679 -25.99 10.22 -25.42
C GLU A 679 -24.65 10.60 -24.76
N GLU A 680 -24.69 10.96 -23.48
CA GLU A 680 -23.51 11.27 -22.68
C GLU A 680 -22.62 10.04 -22.49
N ALA A 681 -23.22 8.89 -22.20
CA ALA A 681 -22.49 7.62 -22.11
C ALA A 681 -21.77 7.28 -23.43
N LEU A 682 -22.44 7.43 -24.58
CA LEU A 682 -21.83 7.21 -25.90
C LEU A 682 -20.68 8.19 -26.20
N SER A 683 -20.84 9.47 -25.83
CA SER A 683 -19.78 10.48 -25.95
C SER A 683 -18.52 10.10 -25.16
N LEU A 684 -18.67 9.72 -23.89
CA LEU A 684 -17.54 9.30 -23.03
C LEU A 684 -16.90 7.99 -23.51
N LEU A 685 -17.71 6.99 -23.89
CA LEU A 685 -17.18 5.74 -24.44
C LEU A 685 -16.39 5.97 -25.74
N SER A 686 -16.77 6.97 -26.54
CA SER A 686 -16.03 7.35 -27.75
C SER A 686 -14.64 7.93 -27.41
N CYS A 687 -14.51 8.63 -26.27
CA CYS A 687 -13.22 9.13 -25.77
C CYS A 687 -12.25 8.00 -25.36
N ALA A 688 -12.76 6.81 -25.02
CA ALA A 688 -11.95 5.61 -24.76
C ALA A 688 -11.33 4.98 -26.03
N GLY A 689 -11.58 5.56 -27.21
CA GLY A 689 -10.96 5.16 -28.47
C GLY A 689 -11.27 3.72 -28.84
N ASN A 690 -10.23 2.93 -29.17
CA ASN A 690 -10.36 1.55 -29.59
C ASN A 690 -10.42 0.54 -28.43
N TYR A 691 -10.61 0.96 -27.18
CA TYR A 691 -10.71 0.01 -26.06
C TYR A 691 -11.87 -0.98 -26.29
N PRO A 692 -11.63 -2.31 -26.38
CA PRO A 692 -12.63 -3.25 -26.89
C PRO A 692 -13.93 -3.26 -26.09
N VAL A 693 -13.84 -3.19 -24.77
CA VAL A 693 -15.05 -3.21 -23.90
C VAL A 693 -15.86 -1.93 -24.06
N ALA A 694 -15.22 -0.78 -24.31
CA ALA A 694 -15.94 0.45 -24.64
C ALA A 694 -16.70 0.31 -25.96
N LEU A 695 -16.08 -0.28 -26.99
CA LEU A 695 -16.71 -0.51 -28.29
C LEU A 695 -17.93 -1.45 -28.18
N TYR A 696 -17.83 -2.56 -27.42
CA TYR A 696 -18.99 -3.43 -27.19
C TYR A 696 -20.14 -2.69 -26.48
N LYS A 697 -19.82 -1.85 -25.49
CA LYS A 697 -20.83 -1.03 -24.80
C LYS A 697 -21.47 -0.01 -25.75
N GLN A 698 -20.69 0.66 -26.60
CA GLN A 698 -21.22 1.60 -27.60
C GLN A 698 -22.17 0.90 -28.56
N ALA A 699 -21.75 -0.24 -29.13
CA ALA A 699 -22.59 -1.04 -30.02
C ALA A 699 -23.92 -1.42 -29.36
N TYR A 700 -23.85 -1.91 -28.11
CA TYR A 700 -25.05 -2.27 -27.35
C TYR A 700 -26.00 -1.08 -27.13
N LEU A 701 -25.46 0.09 -26.75
CA LEU A 701 -26.27 1.27 -26.52
C LEU A 701 -26.90 1.81 -27.81
N LEU A 702 -26.18 1.79 -28.94
CA LEU A 702 -26.70 2.18 -30.25
C LEU A 702 -27.81 1.24 -30.73
N HIS A 703 -27.65 -0.08 -30.53
CA HIS A 703 -28.70 -1.04 -30.80
C HIS A 703 -29.97 -0.73 -29.99
N ARG A 704 -29.83 -0.42 -28.70
CA ARG A 704 -30.96 -0.07 -27.83
C ARG A 704 -31.69 1.21 -28.24
N THR A 705 -31.01 2.14 -28.92
CA THR A 705 -31.60 3.38 -29.43
C THR A 705 -32.05 3.26 -30.89
N GLY A 706 -31.92 2.09 -31.52
CA GLY A 706 -32.38 1.81 -32.88
C GLY A 706 -31.39 2.18 -33.99
N ASN A 707 -30.13 2.48 -33.67
CA ASN A 707 -29.07 2.73 -34.64
C ASN A 707 -28.26 1.44 -34.92
N ASP A 708 -28.93 0.47 -35.54
CA ASP A 708 -28.40 -0.88 -35.74
C ASP A 708 -27.21 -0.95 -36.70
N ASP A 709 -27.17 -0.09 -37.73
CA ASP A 709 -26.07 -0.09 -38.72
C ASP A 709 -24.74 0.35 -38.09
N GLU A 710 -24.75 1.42 -37.28
CA GLU A 710 -23.58 1.86 -36.53
C GLU A 710 -23.19 0.84 -35.46
N SER A 711 -24.19 0.31 -34.75
CA SER A 711 -24.02 -0.74 -33.75
C SER A 711 -23.25 -1.95 -34.30
N LEU A 712 -23.68 -2.48 -35.45
CA LEU A 712 -23.01 -3.61 -36.10
C LEU A 712 -21.58 -3.28 -36.51
N ARG A 713 -21.33 -2.06 -37.01
CA ARG A 713 -19.99 -1.62 -37.42
C ARG A 713 -19.02 -1.53 -36.23
N LEU A 714 -19.47 -0.98 -35.10
CA LEU A 714 -18.66 -0.92 -33.88
C LEU A 714 -18.46 -2.30 -33.25
N LEU A 715 -19.47 -3.18 -33.35
CA LEU A 715 -19.36 -4.56 -32.88
C LEU A 715 -18.31 -5.35 -33.69
N GLU A 716 -18.32 -5.22 -35.02
CA GLU A 716 -17.29 -5.79 -35.89
C GLU A 716 -15.91 -5.23 -35.54
N ARG A 717 -15.82 -3.91 -35.35
CA ARG A 717 -14.57 -3.27 -34.91
C ARG A 717 -14.08 -3.80 -33.57
N ALA A 718 -14.96 -4.00 -32.59
CA ALA A 718 -14.60 -4.57 -31.29
C ALA A 718 -13.99 -5.98 -31.44
N ASN A 719 -14.55 -6.79 -32.35
CA ASN A 719 -14.04 -8.11 -32.71
C ASN A 719 -12.73 -8.06 -33.53
N GLU A 720 -12.30 -6.92 -34.05
CA GLU A 720 -11.01 -6.77 -34.74
C GLU A 720 -9.87 -6.33 -33.81
N VAL A 721 -10.16 -5.53 -32.78
CA VAL A 721 -9.10 -4.95 -31.91
C VAL A 721 -8.43 -6.00 -31.02
N SER A 722 -7.12 -5.84 -30.79
CA SER A 722 -6.31 -6.73 -29.94
C SER A 722 -6.86 -6.82 -28.49
N PRO A 723 -6.78 -8.01 -27.85
CA PRO A 723 -7.06 -8.18 -26.42
C PRO A 723 -5.86 -7.84 -25.50
N GLU A 724 -4.75 -7.38 -26.09
CA GLU A 724 -3.54 -7.00 -25.36
C GLU A 724 -3.81 -5.86 -24.37
N MET A 725 -3.41 -6.04 -23.11
CA MET A 725 -3.61 -5.09 -22.00
C MET A 725 -5.10 -4.73 -21.71
N VAL A 726 -6.04 -5.62 -22.03
CA VAL A 726 -7.49 -5.41 -21.77
C VAL A 726 -7.94 -6.20 -20.54
N PHE A 727 -8.04 -5.52 -19.39
CA PHE A 727 -8.28 -6.12 -18.06
C PHE A 727 -9.65 -5.69 -17.48
N PRO A 728 -10.78 -6.16 -18.04
CA PRO A 728 -12.10 -5.74 -17.58
C PRO A 728 -12.45 -6.38 -16.23
N PHE A 729 -13.13 -5.60 -15.39
CA PHE A 729 -13.50 -6.02 -14.03
C PHE A 729 -14.96 -5.70 -13.65
N ARG A 730 -15.64 -4.83 -14.42
CA ARG A 730 -16.96 -4.30 -14.07
C ARG A 730 -18.10 -5.26 -14.45
N PRO A 731 -18.95 -5.69 -13.49
CA PRO A 731 -20.12 -6.51 -13.79
C PRO A 731 -21.11 -5.87 -14.79
N SER A 732 -21.24 -4.54 -14.79
CA SER A 732 -22.17 -3.82 -15.67
C SER A 732 -21.89 -4.02 -17.16
N SER A 733 -20.63 -4.30 -17.53
CA SER A 733 -20.24 -4.58 -18.92
C SER A 733 -20.75 -5.94 -19.42
N LEU A 734 -21.13 -6.87 -18.54
CA LEU A 734 -21.57 -8.21 -18.92
C LEU A 734 -22.79 -8.18 -19.86
N LYS A 735 -23.73 -7.26 -19.63
CA LYS A 735 -24.95 -7.16 -20.45
C LYS A 735 -24.67 -6.87 -21.92
N ALA A 736 -23.74 -5.96 -22.19
CA ALA A 736 -23.32 -5.63 -23.55
C ALA A 736 -22.57 -6.80 -24.20
N LEU A 737 -21.69 -7.47 -23.45
CA LEU A 737 -20.94 -8.63 -23.92
C LEU A 737 -21.84 -9.86 -24.18
N GLU A 738 -22.85 -10.07 -23.35
CA GLU A 738 -23.84 -11.14 -23.52
C GLU A 738 -24.68 -10.93 -24.77
N TRP A 739 -25.13 -9.69 -25.02
CA TRP A 739 -25.79 -9.33 -26.27
C TRP A 739 -24.85 -9.49 -27.48
N ALA A 740 -23.61 -8.99 -27.39
CA ALA A 740 -22.64 -9.10 -28.47
C ALA A 740 -22.39 -10.57 -28.89
N ALA A 741 -22.33 -11.48 -27.91
CA ALA A 741 -22.17 -12.91 -28.13
C ALA A 741 -23.34 -13.55 -28.92
N THR A 742 -24.54 -12.97 -28.91
CA THR A 742 -25.67 -13.49 -29.70
C THR A 742 -25.72 -12.93 -31.12
N VAL A 743 -25.13 -11.75 -31.35
CA VAL A 743 -25.21 -11.03 -32.64
C VAL A 743 -24.00 -11.30 -33.53
N ARG A 744 -22.79 -11.21 -32.97
CA ARG A 744 -21.51 -11.48 -33.66
C ARG A 744 -20.55 -12.20 -32.70
N PRO A 745 -20.66 -13.53 -32.56
CA PRO A 745 -19.82 -14.30 -31.66
C PRO A 745 -18.33 -14.14 -31.98
N ASP A 746 -17.51 -13.99 -30.94
CA ASP A 746 -16.05 -13.97 -31.01
C ASP A 746 -15.49 -14.51 -29.69
N TRP A 747 -14.36 -15.23 -29.75
CA TRP A 747 -13.75 -15.83 -28.56
C TRP A 747 -13.34 -14.77 -27.51
N LYS A 748 -13.01 -13.54 -27.95
CA LYS A 748 -12.65 -12.43 -27.05
C LYS A 748 -13.82 -12.01 -26.17
N ILE A 749 -15.05 -12.14 -26.65
CA ILE A 749 -16.25 -11.85 -25.84
C ILE A 749 -16.31 -12.83 -24.65
N SER A 750 -16.11 -14.12 -24.90
CA SER A 750 -16.03 -15.14 -23.83
C SER A 750 -14.84 -14.90 -22.91
N TYR A 751 -13.68 -14.50 -23.44
CA TYR A 751 -12.50 -14.14 -22.65
C TYR A 751 -12.78 -12.94 -21.72
N TYR A 752 -13.32 -11.83 -22.24
CA TYR A 752 -13.63 -10.65 -21.41
C TYR A 752 -14.71 -10.93 -20.37
N LYS A 753 -15.75 -11.70 -20.72
CA LYS A 753 -16.74 -12.17 -19.74
C LYS A 753 -16.07 -13.03 -18.66
N GLY A 754 -15.19 -13.95 -19.05
CA GLY A 754 -14.47 -14.81 -18.12
C GLY A 754 -13.60 -14.02 -17.14
N LEU A 755 -12.88 -13.00 -17.62
CA LEU A 755 -12.10 -12.10 -16.76
C LEU A 755 -13.00 -11.33 -15.78
N ILE A 756 -14.15 -10.81 -16.22
CA ILE A 756 -15.10 -10.14 -15.31
C ILE A 756 -15.64 -11.12 -14.27
N TYR A 757 -16.06 -12.33 -14.67
CA TYR A 757 -16.54 -13.33 -13.70
C TYR A 757 -15.45 -13.72 -12.69
N TRP A 758 -14.20 -13.85 -13.13
CA TRP A 758 -13.08 -14.15 -12.24
C TRP A 758 -12.77 -12.99 -11.28
N ALA A 759 -12.72 -11.75 -11.76
CA ALA A 759 -12.54 -10.56 -10.93
C ALA A 759 -13.63 -10.41 -9.85
N ASN A 760 -14.79 -11.00 -10.11
CA ASN A 760 -15.94 -11.06 -9.19
C ASN A 760 -16.04 -12.41 -8.47
N GLN A 761 -14.93 -13.12 -8.30
CA GLN A 761 -14.75 -14.38 -7.55
C GLN A 761 -15.52 -15.60 -8.09
N ASN A 762 -16.05 -15.57 -9.31
CA ASN A 762 -16.67 -16.72 -9.96
C ASN A 762 -15.68 -17.44 -10.90
N ARG A 763 -14.70 -18.12 -10.28
CA ARG A 763 -13.62 -18.84 -10.98
C ARG A 763 -14.13 -19.98 -11.85
N GLU A 764 -15.16 -20.69 -11.41
CA GLU A 764 -15.75 -21.80 -12.16
C GLU A 764 -16.37 -21.31 -13.48
N LYS A 765 -17.15 -20.22 -13.42
CA LYS A 765 -17.73 -19.63 -14.62
C LYS A 765 -16.67 -19.08 -15.56
N ALA A 766 -15.63 -18.46 -15.01
CA ALA A 766 -14.50 -17.97 -15.80
C ALA A 766 -13.79 -19.10 -16.55
N LEU A 767 -13.46 -20.20 -15.86
CA LEU A 767 -12.83 -21.37 -16.47
C LEU A 767 -13.70 -22.00 -17.56
N SER A 768 -15.02 -22.12 -17.33
CA SER A 768 -15.97 -22.58 -18.34
C SER A 768 -15.90 -21.71 -19.60
N LEU A 769 -15.98 -20.38 -19.46
CA LEU A 769 -15.91 -19.45 -20.59
C LEU A 769 -14.56 -19.51 -21.31
N PHE A 770 -13.46 -19.68 -20.59
CA PHE A 770 -12.13 -19.82 -21.18
C PHE A 770 -11.94 -21.15 -21.91
N ASN A 771 -12.59 -22.23 -21.47
CA ASN A 771 -12.57 -23.49 -22.21
C ASN A 771 -13.36 -23.39 -23.53
N ASP A 772 -14.40 -22.55 -23.57
CA ASP A 772 -15.23 -22.33 -24.76
C ASP A 772 -14.57 -21.44 -25.83
N CYS A 773 -13.47 -20.73 -25.52
CA CYS A 773 -12.76 -19.86 -26.47
C CYS A 773 -12.05 -20.60 -27.62
N GLY A 774 -11.91 -21.93 -27.56
CA GLY A 774 -11.20 -22.71 -28.58
C GLY A 774 -9.70 -22.38 -28.67
N GLU A 775 -9.12 -22.56 -29.86
CA GLU A 775 -7.74 -22.13 -30.13
C GLU A 775 -7.67 -20.65 -30.49
N THR A 776 -6.82 -19.92 -29.78
CA THR A 776 -6.57 -18.48 -29.99
C THR A 776 -5.11 -18.24 -30.39
N GLY A 777 -4.84 -17.13 -31.07
CA GLY A 777 -3.50 -16.66 -31.41
C GLY A 777 -2.85 -15.78 -30.33
N TYR A 778 -3.38 -15.78 -29.10
CA TYR A 778 -2.98 -14.87 -28.03
C TYR A 778 -2.37 -15.65 -26.86
N ALA A 779 -1.03 -15.65 -26.75
CA ALA A 779 -0.32 -16.41 -25.72
C ALA A 779 -0.74 -16.09 -24.27
N PRO A 780 -0.96 -14.80 -23.89
CA PRO A 780 -1.40 -14.47 -22.52
C PRO A 780 -2.73 -15.10 -22.12
N PHE A 781 -3.67 -15.31 -23.06
CA PHE A 781 -4.92 -16.01 -22.76
C PHE A 781 -4.68 -17.43 -22.21
N TYR A 782 -3.74 -18.18 -22.80
CA TYR A 782 -3.42 -19.52 -22.31
C TYR A 782 -2.71 -19.47 -20.95
N LEU A 783 -1.91 -18.45 -20.68
CA LEU A 783 -1.30 -18.26 -19.36
C LEU A 783 -2.36 -17.95 -18.29
N SER A 784 -3.32 -17.08 -18.59
CA SER A 784 -4.47 -16.80 -17.71
C SER A 784 -5.35 -18.04 -17.50
N ARG A 785 -5.63 -18.82 -18.55
CA ARG A 785 -6.39 -20.08 -18.42
C ARG A 785 -5.62 -21.13 -17.62
N ALA A 786 -4.30 -21.19 -17.77
CA ALA A 786 -3.45 -22.09 -17.00
C ALA A 786 -3.45 -21.78 -15.50
N SER A 787 -3.62 -20.52 -15.08
CA SER A 787 -3.67 -20.18 -13.64
C SER A 787 -4.98 -20.61 -12.96
N LEU A 788 -6.05 -20.83 -13.74
CA LEU A 788 -7.30 -21.45 -13.28
C LEU A 788 -7.28 -23.00 -13.31
N LYS A 789 -6.21 -23.62 -13.83
CA LYS A 789 -6.07 -25.07 -13.96
C LYS A 789 -4.94 -25.64 -13.08
N SER A 790 -4.95 -26.95 -12.91
CA SER A 790 -3.91 -27.72 -12.22
C SER A 790 -3.48 -28.95 -13.03
N GLY A 791 -2.40 -29.61 -12.62
CA GLY A 791 -1.93 -30.86 -13.22
C GLY A 791 -1.67 -30.76 -14.73
N GLU A 792 -1.98 -31.84 -15.46
CA GLU A 792 -1.71 -31.97 -16.90
C GLU A 792 -2.45 -30.91 -17.74
N GLU A 793 -3.69 -30.57 -17.39
CA GLU A 793 -4.46 -29.57 -18.14
C GLU A 793 -3.80 -28.18 -18.10
N ARG A 794 -3.19 -27.83 -16.96
CA ARG A 794 -2.38 -26.63 -16.84
C ARG A 794 -1.16 -26.70 -17.76
N LEU A 795 -0.45 -27.83 -17.78
CA LEU A 795 0.75 -27.99 -18.60
C LEU A 795 0.44 -27.84 -20.10
N VAL A 796 -0.68 -28.41 -20.56
CA VAL A 796 -1.15 -28.25 -21.94
C VAL A 796 -1.29 -26.78 -22.33
N ASP A 797 -1.91 -25.96 -21.47
CA ASP A 797 -2.06 -24.53 -21.72
C ASP A 797 -0.72 -23.78 -21.70
N LEU A 798 0.19 -24.11 -20.77
CA LEU A 798 1.52 -23.49 -20.73
C LEU A 798 2.36 -23.82 -21.98
N LEU A 799 2.30 -25.06 -22.46
CA LEU A 799 2.98 -25.47 -23.69
C LEU A 799 2.34 -24.83 -24.92
N LYS A 800 1.01 -24.67 -24.95
CA LYS A 800 0.31 -23.94 -26.02
C LYS A 800 0.68 -22.46 -26.01
N ALA A 801 0.78 -21.83 -24.84
CA ALA A 801 1.29 -20.46 -24.72
C ALA A 801 2.69 -20.32 -25.30
N GLU A 802 3.59 -21.28 -25.03
CA GLU A 802 4.93 -21.29 -25.59
C GLU A 802 4.93 -21.45 -27.12
N GLN A 803 4.06 -22.31 -27.66
CA GLN A 803 3.90 -22.51 -29.10
C GLN A 803 3.38 -21.25 -29.79
N VAL A 804 2.41 -20.55 -29.19
CA VAL A 804 1.79 -19.35 -29.76
C VAL A 804 2.73 -18.14 -29.67
N GLY A 805 3.39 -17.94 -28.53
CA GLY A 805 4.24 -16.78 -28.29
C GLY A 805 5.20 -16.99 -27.12
N MET A 806 6.44 -17.37 -27.42
CA MET A 806 7.47 -17.59 -26.40
C MET A 806 7.94 -16.27 -25.75
N SER A 807 7.55 -16.05 -24.49
CA SER A 807 8.02 -14.95 -23.63
C SER A 807 8.74 -15.49 -22.39
N TRP A 808 9.52 -14.65 -21.70
CA TRP A 808 10.18 -15.06 -20.45
C TRP A 808 9.14 -15.44 -19.38
N ARG A 809 7.95 -14.82 -19.37
CA ARG A 809 6.83 -15.16 -18.47
C ARG A 809 6.32 -16.58 -18.70
N THR A 810 6.22 -17.00 -19.96
CA THR A 810 5.89 -18.40 -20.31
C THR A 810 6.94 -19.37 -19.77
N GLY A 811 8.23 -19.05 -19.92
CA GLY A 811 9.31 -19.84 -19.36
C GLY A 811 9.26 -19.93 -17.84
N PHE A 812 8.98 -18.81 -17.17
CA PHE A 812 8.84 -18.76 -15.72
C PHE A 812 7.68 -19.62 -15.24
N ALA A 813 6.52 -19.54 -15.90
CA ALA A 813 5.34 -20.35 -15.59
C ALA A 813 5.59 -21.86 -15.80
N LEU A 814 6.26 -22.25 -16.89
CA LEU A 814 6.65 -23.65 -17.15
C LEU A 814 7.61 -24.18 -16.09
N ILE A 815 8.65 -23.42 -15.74
CA ILE A 815 9.60 -23.85 -14.70
C ILE A 815 8.89 -23.97 -13.35
N ASN A 816 8.02 -23.02 -12.99
CA ASN A 816 7.22 -23.12 -11.77
C ASN A 816 6.31 -24.36 -11.76
N HIS A 817 5.68 -24.69 -12.89
CA HIS A 817 4.89 -25.92 -13.02
C HIS A 817 5.75 -27.17 -12.77
N TYR A 818 6.89 -27.29 -13.44
CA TYR A 818 7.75 -28.47 -13.29
C TYR A 818 8.33 -28.59 -11.88
N THR A 819 8.74 -27.47 -11.27
CA THR A 819 9.26 -27.46 -9.89
C THR A 819 8.18 -27.81 -8.87
N ALA A 820 6.93 -27.33 -9.03
CA ALA A 820 5.82 -27.69 -8.15
C ALA A 820 5.45 -29.18 -8.22
N ASN A 821 5.74 -29.86 -9.34
CA ASN A 821 5.49 -31.29 -9.55
C ASN A 821 6.75 -32.17 -9.36
N ASN A 822 7.83 -31.63 -8.78
CA ASN A 822 9.11 -32.31 -8.60
C ASN A 822 9.77 -32.85 -9.90
N GLN A 823 9.40 -32.29 -11.06
CA GLN A 823 9.93 -32.61 -12.38
C GLN A 823 11.21 -31.79 -12.65
N TRP A 824 12.23 -31.99 -11.82
CA TRP A 824 13.43 -31.16 -11.79
C TRP A 824 14.25 -31.20 -13.08
N GLN A 825 14.27 -32.34 -13.78
CA GLN A 825 15.00 -32.48 -15.05
C GLN A 825 14.36 -31.63 -16.15
N GLN A 826 13.04 -31.64 -16.28
CA GLN A 826 12.31 -30.77 -17.19
C GLN A 826 12.52 -29.29 -16.84
N ALA A 827 12.52 -28.94 -15.54
CA ALA A 827 12.82 -27.59 -15.09
C ALA A 827 14.23 -27.12 -15.51
N VAL A 828 15.24 -28.00 -15.47
CA VAL A 828 16.60 -27.72 -15.97
C VAL A 828 16.60 -27.49 -17.49
N GLU A 829 15.91 -28.34 -18.25
CA GLU A 829 15.86 -28.23 -19.72
C GLU A 829 15.16 -26.93 -20.17
N THR A 830 14.01 -26.62 -19.56
CA THR A 830 13.29 -25.36 -19.80
C THR A 830 14.14 -24.17 -19.34
N GLY A 831 14.71 -24.21 -18.12
CA GLY A 831 15.56 -23.14 -17.61
C GLY A 831 16.76 -22.85 -18.53
N LYS A 832 17.44 -23.90 -19.02
CA LYS A 832 18.54 -23.78 -19.98
C LYS A 832 18.10 -23.17 -21.31
N LYS A 833 16.92 -23.54 -21.82
CA LYS A 833 16.33 -22.96 -23.04
C LYS A 833 16.06 -21.47 -22.87
N TYR A 834 15.43 -21.07 -21.77
CA TYR A 834 15.01 -19.68 -21.56
C TYR A 834 16.15 -18.76 -21.13
N ILE A 835 17.11 -19.21 -20.32
CA ILE A 835 18.27 -18.39 -19.95
C ILE A 835 19.16 -18.10 -21.17
N LYS A 836 19.20 -18.98 -22.17
CA LYS A 836 19.88 -18.73 -23.45
C LYS A 836 19.23 -17.58 -24.22
N LYS A 837 17.89 -17.46 -24.16
CA LYS A 837 17.12 -16.40 -24.84
C LYS A 837 17.07 -15.09 -24.03
N TYR A 838 17.04 -15.19 -22.71
CA TYR A 838 16.91 -14.06 -21.77
C TYR A 838 18.04 -14.09 -20.72
N PRO A 839 19.32 -13.91 -21.11
CA PRO A 839 20.47 -14.15 -20.24
C PRO A 839 20.55 -13.21 -19.02
N SER A 840 19.94 -12.03 -19.11
CA SER A 840 19.91 -11.03 -18.03
C SER A 840 18.68 -11.14 -17.13
N ASN A 841 17.73 -12.05 -17.42
CA ASN A 841 16.51 -12.19 -16.63
C ASN A 841 16.78 -13.06 -15.38
N TYR A 842 16.94 -12.40 -14.23
CA TYR A 842 17.28 -13.06 -12.98
C TYR A 842 16.11 -13.91 -12.41
N TYR A 843 14.85 -13.66 -12.75
CA TYR A 843 13.73 -14.53 -12.33
C TYR A 843 13.89 -15.92 -12.93
N ILE A 844 14.14 -16.02 -14.24
CA ILE A 844 14.47 -17.28 -14.92
C ILE A 844 15.78 -17.85 -14.37
N GLY A 845 16.79 -16.98 -14.21
CA GLY A 845 18.09 -17.38 -13.69
C GLY A 845 18.01 -18.08 -12.32
N LEU A 846 17.28 -17.51 -11.36
CA LEU A 846 17.12 -18.06 -10.01
C LEU A 846 16.34 -19.37 -10.02
N LYS A 847 15.26 -19.46 -10.81
CA LYS A 847 14.50 -20.71 -10.94
C LYS A 847 15.32 -21.81 -11.60
N TYR A 848 16.11 -21.48 -12.62
CA TYR A 848 17.05 -22.40 -13.25
C TYR A 848 18.17 -22.82 -12.29
N ALA A 849 18.74 -21.89 -11.51
CA ALA A 849 19.73 -22.20 -10.49
C ALA A 849 19.17 -23.17 -9.44
N LYS A 850 17.93 -22.96 -8.97
CA LYS A 850 17.26 -23.90 -8.06
C LYS A 850 17.11 -25.29 -8.69
N ALA A 851 16.68 -25.39 -9.95
CA ALA A 851 16.57 -26.66 -10.65
C ALA A 851 17.93 -27.39 -10.82
N LEU A 852 19.00 -26.65 -11.13
CA LEU A 852 20.36 -27.20 -11.14
C LEU A 852 20.78 -27.72 -9.77
N CYS A 853 20.47 -27.00 -8.70
CA CYS A 853 20.76 -27.41 -7.33
C CYS A 853 20.05 -28.72 -6.97
N GLU A 854 18.74 -28.82 -7.25
CA GLU A 854 17.95 -30.02 -6.92
C GLU A 854 18.32 -31.26 -7.76
N THR A 855 18.92 -31.07 -8.94
CA THR A 855 19.44 -32.16 -9.79
C THR A 855 20.91 -32.52 -9.51
N GLY A 856 21.52 -31.98 -8.46
CA GLY A 856 22.92 -32.29 -8.09
C GLY A 856 23.97 -31.54 -8.91
N GLN A 857 23.57 -30.62 -9.78
CA GLN A 857 24.47 -29.80 -10.60
C GLN A 857 24.95 -28.56 -9.83
N TYR A 858 25.58 -28.78 -8.67
CA TYR A 858 25.95 -27.71 -7.72
C TYR A 858 26.95 -26.71 -8.29
N GLN A 859 28.00 -27.17 -8.98
CA GLN A 859 29.02 -26.28 -9.54
C GLN A 859 28.48 -25.38 -10.68
N PRO A 860 27.68 -25.90 -11.64
CA PRO A 860 26.93 -25.06 -12.57
C PRO A 860 25.98 -24.07 -11.87
N CYS A 861 25.28 -24.51 -10.82
CA CYS A 861 24.39 -23.64 -10.03
C CYS A 861 25.15 -22.47 -9.40
N ILE A 862 26.22 -22.75 -8.64
CA ILE A 862 27.07 -21.74 -7.99
C ILE A 862 27.69 -20.79 -9.03
N SER A 863 28.17 -21.33 -10.15
CA SER A 863 28.75 -20.52 -11.23
C SER A 863 27.76 -19.56 -11.88
N LEU A 864 26.49 -19.98 -12.00
CA LEU A 864 25.41 -19.13 -12.51
C LEU A 864 25.08 -18.02 -11.51
N LEU A 865 24.92 -18.36 -10.23
CA LEU A 865 24.62 -17.40 -9.16
C LEU A 865 25.71 -16.33 -9.01
N ASN A 866 26.99 -16.72 -9.05
CA ASN A 866 28.13 -15.80 -8.94
C ASN A 866 28.22 -14.77 -10.08
N LYS A 867 27.57 -15.03 -11.21
CA LYS A 867 27.55 -14.13 -12.38
C LYS A 867 26.26 -13.33 -12.49
N MET A 868 25.27 -13.64 -11.69
CA MET A 868 23.96 -13.02 -11.73
C MET A 868 23.95 -11.73 -10.91
N GLN A 869 23.14 -10.78 -11.34
CA GLN A 869 22.78 -9.62 -10.55
C GLN A 869 21.27 -9.68 -10.29
N VAL A 870 20.90 -9.96 -9.04
CA VAL A 870 19.52 -10.01 -8.57
C VAL A 870 19.17 -8.63 -8.02
N LEU A 871 18.06 -8.09 -8.50
CA LEU A 871 17.44 -6.90 -7.91
C LEU A 871 16.27 -7.41 -7.07
N PRO A 872 16.40 -7.45 -5.74
CA PRO A 872 15.43 -8.11 -4.88
C PRO A 872 14.15 -7.27 -4.77
N ASN A 873 13.06 -7.94 -4.43
CA ASN A 873 11.94 -7.29 -3.76
C ASN A 873 12.19 -7.18 -2.25
N GLU A 874 11.37 -6.40 -1.56
CA GLU A 874 11.49 -6.25 -0.11
C GLU A 874 11.45 -7.62 0.60
N GLY A 875 12.44 -7.88 1.47
CA GLY A 875 12.54 -9.14 2.21
C GLY A 875 12.98 -10.36 1.39
N SER A 876 13.39 -10.20 0.12
CA SER A 876 13.82 -11.33 -0.70
C SER A 876 15.05 -12.04 -0.13
N TYR A 877 14.98 -13.38 -0.06
CA TYR A 877 16.10 -14.23 0.38
C TYR A 877 16.44 -15.36 -0.63
N ALA A 878 15.66 -15.47 -1.71
CA ALA A 878 15.68 -16.64 -2.59
C ALA A 878 17.06 -16.90 -3.23
N GLY A 879 17.76 -15.85 -3.66
CA GLY A 879 19.09 -15.97 -4.27
C GLY A 879 20.09 -16.63 -3.32
N ARG A 880 20.20 -16.10 -2.09
CA ARG A 880 21.08 -16.68 -1.06
C ARG A 880 20.61 -18.06 -0.60
N ALA A 881 19.31 -18.30 -0.51
CA ALA A 881 18.79 -19.63 -0.14
C ALA A 881 19.30 -20.71 -1.09
N VAL A 882 19.28 -20.45 -2.41
CA VAL A 882 19.78 -21.39 -3.42
C VAL A 882 21.30 -21.51 -3.35
N TYR A 883 22.03 -20.39 -3.17
CA TYR A 883 23.50 -20.41 -3.03
C TYR A 883 23.96 -21.23 -1.82
N ARG A 884 23.34 -20.98 -0.66
CA ARG A 884 23.59 -21.71 0.59
C ARG A 884 23.26 -23.20 0.41
N ALA A 885 22.10 -23.52 -0.17
CA ALA A 885 21.69 -24.90 -0.42
C ALA A 885 22.66 -25.64 -1.35
N ALA A 886 23.09 -25.03 -2.47
CA ALA A 886 24.01 -25.67 -3.40
C ALA A 886 25.35 -26.02 -2.76
N ASN A 887 25.90 -25.11 -1.95
CA ASN A 887 27.13 -25.34 -1.20
C ASN A 887 26.96 -26.43 -0.12
N LEU A 888 25.90 -26.36 0.69
CA LEU A 888 25.65 -27.33 1.76
C LEU A 888 25.31 -28.73 1.22
N TYR A 889 24.52 -28.84 0.16
CA TYR A 889 24.23 -30.12 -0.48
C TYR A 889 25.51 -30.74 -1.05
N GLN A 890 26.35 -29.94 -1.71
CA GLN A 890 27.65 -30.41 -2.16
C GLN A 890 28.55 -30.82 -0.99
N ALA A 891 28.51 -30.11 0.15
CA ALA A 891 29.24 -30.48 1.35
C ALA A 891 28.77 -31.85 1.90
N MET A 892 27.46 -32.09 1.99
CA MET A 892 26.88 -33.35 2.43
C MET A 892 27.31 -34.53 1.53
N GLU A 893 27.30 -34.37 0.20
CA GLU A 893 27.77 -35.40 -0.72
C GLU A 893 29.29 -35.66 -0.63
N GLN A 894 30.08 -34.61 -0.39
CA GLN A 894 31.53 -34.78 -0.22
C GLN A 894 31.86 -35.41 1.13
N LEU A 895 31.04 -35.19 2.15
CA LEU A 895 31.18 -35.80 3.46
C LEU A 895 30.97 -37.32 3.38
N SER A 896 29.94 -37.79 2.66
CA SER A 896 29.73 -39.24 2.44
C SER A 896 30.89 -39.88 1.66
N ARG A 897 31.52 -39.11 0.76
CA ARG A 897 32.74 -39.51 0.03
C ARG A 897 34.05 -39.32 0.81
N LYS A 898 33.98 -38.89 2.08
CA LYS A 898 35.15 -38.61 2.95
C LYS A 898 36.12 -37.57 2.39
N ASN A 899 35.66 -36.69 1.51
CA ASN A 899 36.45 -35.60 0.95
C ASN A 899 36.38 -34.35 1.84
N TYR A 900 36.94 -34.47 3.04
CA TYR A 900 36.78 -33.49 4.11
C TYR A 900 37.28 -32.09 3.73
N ARG A 901 38.34 -31.97 2.93
CA ARG A 901 38.84 -30.66 2.47
C ARG A 901 37.78 -29.91 1.65
N GLN A 902 37.06 -30.62 0.79
CA GLN A 902 36.01 -30.01 -0.02
C GLN A 902 34.76 -29.71 0.82
N VAL A 903 34.46 -30.51 1.85
CA VAL A 903 33.40 -30.20 2.84
C VAL A 903 33.69 -28.85 3.49
N MET A 904 34.88 -28.66 4.05
CA MET A 904 35.28 -27.39 4.69
C MET A 904 35.12 -26.19 3.74
N ARG A 905 35.59 -26.34 2.49
CA ARG A 905 35.50 -25.27 1.49
C ARG A 905 34.06 -24.87 1.18
N ASN A 906 33.18 -25.85 1.00
CA ASN A 906 31.78 -25.60 0.68
C ASN A 906 31.00 -25.06 1.88
N VAL A 907 31.26 -25.57 3.09
CA VAL A 907 30.67 -25.04 4.34
C VAL A 907 31.08 -23.59 4.57
N GLU A 908 32.34 -23.24 4.31
CA GLU A 908 32.77 -21.85 4.44
C GLU A 908 32.10 -20.94 3.40
N ALA A 909 32.02 -21.39 2.14
CA ALA A 909 31.29 -20.67 1.10
C ALA A 909 29.80 -20.48 1.44
N SER A 910 29.14 -21.43 2.10
CA SER A 910 27.72 -21.28 2.47
C SER A 910 27.45 -20.22 3.54
N LYS A 911 28.47 -19.81 4.30
CA LYS A 911 28.38 -18.73 5.30
C LYS A 911 28.36 -17.34 4.66
N GLU A 912 28.76 -17.22 3.40
CA GLU A 912 28.78 -15.93 2.68
C GLU A 912 27.36 -15.36 2.45
N TRP A 913 27.31 -14.03 2.31
CA TRP A 913 26.12 -13.27 1.95
C TRP A 913 26.42 -12.45 0.68
N PRO A 914 26.37 -13.06 -0.51
CA PRO A 914 26.76 -12.38 -1.74
C PRO A 914 25.74 -11.30 -2.12
N GLU A 915 26.13 -10.03 -2.05
CA GLU A 915 25.22 -8.89 -2.32
C GLU A 915 24.71 -8.86 -3.76
N ASN A 916 25.45 -9.44 -4.71
CA ASN A 916 24.99 -9.60 -6.09
C ASN A 916 23.73 -10.48 -6.21
N LEU A 917 23.39 -11.24 -5.16
CA LEU A 917 22.17 -12.02 -5.04
C LEU A 917 21.03 -11.26 -4.33
N GLY A 918 21.18 -9.95 -4.13
CA GLY A 918 20.14 -9.07 -3.61
C GLY A 918 19.89 -9.23 -2.12
N VAL A 919 20.90 -9.63 -1.33
CA VAL A 919 20.80 -9.75 0.12
C VAL A 919 21.98 -9.12 0.81
N GLY A 920 21.73 -8.46 1.93
CA GLY A 920 22.78 -8.04 2.86
C GLY A 920 22.90 -8.99 4.06
N LYS A 921 24.04 -8.93 4.75
CA LYS A 921 24.30 -9.76 5.94
C LYS A 921 23.60 -9.18 7.19
N PRO A 922 22.79 -9.98 7.92
CA PRO A 922 22.22 -9.57 9.22
C PRO A 922 23.29 -9.58 10.32
N TYR A 923 22.93 -9.17 11.55
CA TYR A 923 23.84 -9.32 12.69
C TYR A 923 24.20 -10.78 12.95
N ASP A 924 25.42 -11.03 13.44
CA ASP A 924 25.94 -12.38 13.64
C ASP A 924 25.08 -13.22 14.62
N ASP A 925 24.46 -12.58 15.61
CA ASP A 925 23.58 -13.24 16.59
C ASP A 925 22.19 -13.62 16.02
N MET A 926 21.85 -13.11 14.84
CA MET A 926 20.63 -13.48 14.11
C MET A 926 20.84 -14.65 13.13
N ILE A 927 22.09 -15.09 12.91
CA ILE A 927 22.42 -16.15 11.97
C ILE A 927 22.42 -17.51 12.67
N ASP A 928 21.54 -18.41 12.23
CA ASP A 928 21.56 -19.81 12.67
C ASP A 928 22.59 -20.62 11.85
N SER A 929 23.82 -20.72 12.37
CA SER A 929 24.94 -21.46 11.77
C SER A 929 25.05 -22.92 12.22
N ARG A 930 24.05 -23.47 12.93
CA ARG A 930 24.16 -24.82 13.51
C ARG A 930 24.44 -25.91 12.48
N LEU A 931 23.86 -25.81 11.29
CA LEU A 931 24.06 -26.81 10.23
C LEU A 931 25.48 -26.78 9.67
N GLU A 932 25.99 -25.58 9.40
CA GLU A 932 27.37 -25.34 8.99
C GLU A 932 28.35 -25.90 10.02
N ASP A 933 28.20 -25.52 11.29
CA ASP A 933 29.08 -25.94 12.39
C ASP A 933 29.04 -27.46 12.61
N TYR A 934 27.86 -28.06 12.49
CA TYR A 934 27.68 -29.50 12.62
C TYR A 934 28.39 -30.26 11.49
N LEU A 935 28.26 -29.82 10.23
CA LEU A 935 28.96 -30.44 9.09
C LEU A 935 30.49 -30.26 9.19
N GLU A 936 30.93 -29.09 9.65
CA GLU A 936 32.34 -28.80 9.91
C GLU A 936 32.91 -29.74 10.99
N ALA A 937 32.17 -29.94 12.09
CA ALA A 937 32.54 -30.89 13.13
C ALA A 937 32.67 -32.33 12.58
N LYS A 938 31.71 -32.78 11.75
CA LYS A 938 31.77 -34.11 11.12
C LYS A 938 32.99 -34.29 10.23
N ALA A 939 33.37 -33.26 9.47
CA ALA A 939 34.56 -33.30 8.64
C ALA A 939 35.85 -33.39 9.49
N LEU A 940 35.93 -32.63 10.58
CA LEU A 940 37.08 -32.64 11.50
C LEU A 940 37.23 -33.99 12.23
N MET A 941 36.12 -34.58 12.69
CA MET A 941 36.14 -35.95 13.24
C MET A 941 36.68 -36.96 12.23
N GLY A 942 36.25 -36.86 10.96
CA GLY A 942 36.75 -37.68 9.87
C GLY A 942 38.24 -37.48 9.56
N GLN A 943 38.78 -36.29 9.84
CA GLN A 943 40.21 -35.97 9.74
C GLN A 943 41.03 -36.36 10.98
N GLY A 944 40.37 -36.76 12.08
CA GLY A 944 41.00 -37.09 13.36
C GLY A 944 41.23 -35.90 14.30
N ASP A 945 40.75 -34.70 13.98
CA ASP A 945 40.82 -33.51 14.84
C ASP A 945 39.61 -33.45 15.80
N ASN A 946 39.55 -34.42 16.71
CA ASN A 946 38.43 -34.58 17.65
C ASN A 946 38.30 -33.40 18.62
N GLN A 947 39.39 -32.67 18.90
CA GLN A 947 39.36 -31.54 19.81
C GLN A 947 38.57 -30.38 19.21
N LYS A 948 38.87 -29.98 17.96
CA LYS A 948 38.12 -28.91 17.31
C LYS A 948 36.68 -29.31 16.99
N ALA A 949 36.46 -30.58 16.62
CA ALA A 949 35.10 -31.09 16.44
C ALA A 949 34.27 -30.96 17.72
N ALA A 950 34.82 -31.32 18.89
CA ALA A 950 34.12 -31.19 20.17
C ALA A 950 33.78 -29.73 20.51
N THR A 951 34.65 -28.77 20.16
CA THR A 951 34.38 -27.34 20.32
C THR A 951 33.17 -26.89 19.49
N LEU A 952 33.12 -27.26 18.20
CA LEU A 952 31.99 -26.91 17.33
C LEU A 952 30.69 -27.59 17.77
N LEU A 953 30.73 -28.89 18.11
CA LEU A 953 29.57 -29.58 18.67
C LEU A 953 29.07 -28.92 19.96
N SER A 954 29.98 -28.41 20.80
CA SER A 954 29.62 -27.68 22.02
C SER A 954 28.91 -26.36 21.70
N SER A 955 29.34 -25.67 20.64
CA SER A 955 28.65 -24.47 20.13
C SER A 955 27.23 -24.80 19.66
N VAL A 956 27.07 -25.85 18.83
CA VAL A 956 25.77 -26.32 18.32
C VAL A 956 24.84 -26.75 19.46
N ALA A 957 25.37 -27.46 20.45
CA ALA A 957 24.65 -27.89 21.65
C ALA A 957 24.25 -26.72 22.57
N GLY A 958 25.05 -25.64 22.59
CA GLY A 958 24.82 -24.46 23.41
C GLY A 958 23.89 -23.40 22.80
N TYR A 959 23.39 -23.63 21.58
CA TYR A 959 22.52 -22.68 20.89
C TYR A 959 21.20 -22.45 21.66
N LYS A 960 20.83 -21.17 21.86
CA LYS A 960 19.61 -20.81 22.59
C LYS A 960 18.36 -21.05 21.74
N THR A 961 17.50 -21.96 22.18
CA THR A 961 16.24 -22.27 21.50
C THR A 961 15.13 -21.29 21.88
N SER A 962 14.33 -20.84 20.92
CA SER A 962 13.12 -20.06 21.19
C SER A 962 12.06 -20.91 21.90
N ARG A 963 11.36 -20.32 22.87
CA ARG A 963 10.18 -20.93 23.52
C ARG A 963 8.87 -20.63 22.80
N SER A 964 8.85 -19.63 21.92
CA SER A 964 7.64 -19.22 21.20
C SER A 964 7.52 -19.87 19.81
N ARG A 965 8.63 -20.35 19.24
CA ARG A 965 8.66 -21.00 17.92
C ARG A 965 9.66 -22.16 17.89
N PHE A 966 9.26 -23.28 17.31
CA PHE A 966 10.16 -24.41 17.05
C PHE A 966 10.95 -24.20 15.75
N GLY A 967 12.24 -24.54 15.75
CA GLY A 967 13.08 -24.56 14.56
C GLY A 967 13.83 -25.88 14.44
N SER A 968 13.88 -26.45 13.24
CA SER A 968 14.46 -27.76 12.93
C SER A 968 15.93 -27.89 13.27
N GLY A 969 16.69 -26.79 13.35
CA GLY A 969 18.06 -26.78 13.87
C GLY A 969 18.17 -27.35 15.31
N ASN A 970 17.06 -27.39 16.07
CA ASN A 970 17.03 -28.02 17.39
C ASN A 970 17.37 -29.51 17.33
N LEU A 971 17.07 -30.20 16.22
CA LEU A 971 17.52 -31.57 15.97
C LEU A 971 19.05 -31.67 16.03
N LEU A 972 19.76 -30.72 15.42
CA LEU A 972 21.23 -30.70 15.43
C LEU A 972 21.78 -30.44 16.83
N THR A 973 21.12 -29.56 17.60
CA THR A 973 21.44 -29.32 19.02
C THR A 973 21.33 -30.61 19.84
N ALA A 974 20.23 -31.36 19.69
CA ALA A 974 20.04 -32.63 20.41
C ALA A 974 21.06 -33.72 19.99
N LEU A 975 21.36 -33.81 18.69
CA LEU A 975 22.38 -34.75 18.18
C LEU A 975 23.78 -34.38 18.67
N ALA A 976 24.14 -33.10 18.67
CA ALA A 976 25.42 -32.64 19.20
C ALA A 976 25.58 -32.95 20.70
N LEU A 977 24.52 -32.79 21.50
CA LEU A 977 24.52 -33.20 22.91
C LEU A 977 24.79 -34.71 23.07
N ARG A 978 24.10 -35.54 22.28
CA ARG A 978 24.32 -37.00 22.29
C ARG A 978 25.78 -37.34 21.93
N GLU A 979 26.35 -36.70 20.92
CA GLU A 979 27.73 -36.91 20.49
C GLU A 979 28.79 -36.43 21.50
N LEU A 980 28.45 -35.45 22.34
CA LEU A 980 29.28 -35.02 23.46
C LEU A 980 29.10 -35.89 24.72
N GLY A 981 28.31 -36.97 24.64
CA GLY A 981 28.03 -37.87 25.76
C GLY A 981 27.00 -37.34 26.76
N LYS A 982 26.19 -36.34 26.39
CA LYS A 982 25.15 -35.72 27.23
C LYS A 982 23.74 -36.22 26.89
N GLU A 983 23.57 -37.54 26.81
CA GLU A 983 22.34 -38.18 26.33
C GLU A 983 21.10 -37.79 27.16
N VAL A 984 21.21 -37.74 28.49
CA VAL A 984 20.11 -37.36 29.39
C VAL A 984 19.60 -35.94 29.13
N GLU A 985 20.48 -35.02 28.75
CA GLU A 985 20.11 -33.64 28.42
C GLU A 985 19.41 -33.57 27.07
N ALA A 986 19.92 -34.30 26.08
CA ALA A 986 19.34 -34.41 24.75
C ALA A 986 17.92 -35.03 24.78
N ASP A 987 17.73 -36.13 25.50
CA ASP A 987 16.44 -36.81 25.62
C ASP A 987 15.39 -35.93 26.31
N ARG A 988 15.80 -35.17 27.34
CA ARG A 988 14.93 -34.20 28.02
C ARG A 988 14.49 -33.08 27.06
N MET A 989 15.42 -32.58 26.24
CA MET A 989 15.12 -31.54 25.25
C MET A 989 14.09 -32.04 24.22
N VAL A 990 14.29 -33.23 23.66
CA VAL A 990 13.34 -33.79 22.68
C VAL A 990 11.95 -34.04 23.28
N ALA A 991 11.89 -34.52 24.52
CA ALA A 991 10.62 -34.70 25.23
C ALA A 991 9.88 -33.37 25.48
N SER A 992 10.60 -32.27 25.71
CA SER A 992 9.97 -30.96 25.88
C SER A 992 9.32 -30.48 24.58
N TRP A 993 9.93 -30.73 23.42
CA TRP A 993 9.37 -30.28 22.15
C TRP A 993 7.97 -30.83 21.88
N GLU A 994 7.74 -32.10 22.19
CA GLU A 994 6.43 -32.75 22.01
C GLU A 994 5.36 -32.19 22.97
N THR A 995 5.79 -31.58 24.08
CA THR A 995 4.88 -30.92 25.04
C THR A 995 4.64 -29.45 24.67
N ASP A 996 5.69 -28.75 24.25
CA ASP A 996 5.68 -27.32 23.96
C ASP A 996 5.05 -27.03 22.57
N PHE A 997 5.19 -27.97 21.62
CA PHE A 997 4.72 -27.82 20.23
C PHE A 997 4.03 -29.10 19.70
N PRO A 998 2.97 -29.61 20.37
CA PRO A 998 2.39 -30.93 20.07
C PRO A 998 1.84 -31.05 18.64
N GLU A 999 1.27 -29.96 18.11
CA GLU A 999 0.65 -29.91 16.77
C GLU A 999 1.65 -29.57 15.65
N ASN A 1000 2.92 -29.30 15.99
CA ASN A 1000 3.92 -28.88 15.01
C ASN A 1000 4.54 -30.10 14.31
N ARG A 1001 4.22 -30.30 13.01
CA ARG A 1001 4.74 -31.45 12.24
C ARG A 1001 6.27 -31.44 12.06
N ILE A 1002 6.91 -30.29 12.02
CA ILE A 1002 8.39 -30.20 11.98
C ILE A 1002 8.98 -30.75 13.29
N THR A 1003 8.32 -30.46 14.41
CA THR A 1003 8.70 -30.98 15.73
C THR A 1003 8.58 -32.49 15.79
N GLN A 1004 7.44 -33.03 15.36
CA GLN A 1004 7.20 -34.48 15.30
C GLN A 1004 8.21 -35.18 14.38
N TRP A 1005 8.55 -34.57 13.24
CA TRP A 1005 9.58 -35.07 12.33
C TRP A 1005 10.95 -35.10 13.00
N CYS A 1006 11.36 -34.02 13.67
CA CYS A 1006 12.65 -33.94 14.36
C CYS A 1006 12.76 -34.99 15.47
N ALA A 1007 11.71 -35.19 16.25
CA ALA A 1007 11.66 -36.21 17.30
C ALA A 1007 11.80 -37.63 16.73
N ALA A 1008 11.12 -37.92 15.61
CA ALA A 1008 11.22 -39.20 14.91
C ALA A 1008 12.65 -39.47 14.41
N VAL A 1009 13.29 -38.48 13.78
CA VAL A 1009 14.69 -38.61 13.31
C VAL A 1009 15.65 -38.83 14.48
N TYR A 1010 15.50 -38.09 15.58
CA TYR A 1010 16.35 -38.25 16.78
C TYR A 1010 16.25 -39.66 17.41
N ARG A 1011 15.07 -40.29 17.34
CA ARG A 1011 14.82 -41.67 17.82
C ARG A 1011 15.21 -42.76 16.81
N GLY A 1012 15.64 -42.40 15.60
CA GLY A 1012 15.94 -43.34 14.53
C GLY A 1012 14.71 -43.91 13.81
N GLU A 1013 13.53 -43.30 13.98
CA GLU A 1013 12.26 -43.72 13.37
C GLU A 1013 12.14 -43.20 11.92
N MET A 1014 13.07 -43.56 11.04
CA MET A 1014 13.23 -42.95 9.70
C MET A 1014 12.04 -43.17 8.75
N GLU A 1015 11.36 -44.32 8.83
CA GLU A 1015 10.14 -44.57 8.04
C GLU A 1015 9.00 -43.63 8.44
N LYS A 1016 8.81 -43.43 9.75
CA LYS A 1016 7.81 -42.52 10.31
C LYS A 1016 8.11 -41.07 9.91
N ALA A 1017 9.37 -40.65 10.04
CA ALA A 1017 9.82 -39.33 9.61
C ALA A 1017 9.57 -39.10 8.11
N SER A 1018 9.86 -40.11 7.26
CA SER A 1018 9.60 -40.04 5.82
C SER A 1018 8.11 -39.94 5.48
N GLY A 1019 7.25 -40.63 6.24
CA GLY A 1019 5.79 -40.54 6.11
C GLY A 1019 5.26 -39.12 6.40
N MET A 1020 5.82 -38.44 7.40
CA MET A 1020 5.38 -37.09 7.81
C MET A 1020 5.62 -36.04 6.73
N LEU A 1021 6.70 -36.16 5.93
CA LEU A 1021 7.04 -35.22 4.85
C LEU A 1021 5.99 -35.17 3.72
N LYS A 1022 5.17 -36.21 3.56
CA LYS A 1022 4.13 -36.28 2.51
C LYS A 1022 2.93 -35.35 2.77
N SER A 1023 2.83 -34.80 3.97
CA SER A 1023 1.65 -34.09 4.46
C SER A 1023 1.88 -32.59 4.69
N ARG A 1024 3.03 -32.06 4.26
CA ARG A 1024 3.61 -30.77 4.70
C ARG A 1024 2.90 -29.48 4.24
N ASN A 1025 1.83 -29.55 3.45
CA ASN A 1025 1.35 -28.39 2.66
C ASN A 1025 0.22 -27.55 3.30
N GLU A 1026 -0.08 -27.71 4.59
CA GLU A 1026 -1.07 -26.84 5.26
C GLU A 1026 -0.40 -25.53 5.71
N GLN A 1027 -0.55 -24.47 4.93
CA GLN A 1027 -0.08 -23.12 5.25
C GLN A 1027 -1.05 -22.42 6.22
N ALA A 1028 -0.54 -21.56 7.10
CA ALA A 1028 -1.37 -20.69 7.95
C ALA A 1028 -2.06 -19.62 7.10
N ASP A 1029 -3.30 -19.27 7.46
CA ASP A 1029 -4.14 -18.29 6.75
C ASP A 1029 -3.62 -16.84 6.94
N THR A 1030 -2.62 -16.40 6.16
CA THR A 1030 -2.16 -15.00 6.13
C THR A 1030 -2.66 -14.25 4.89
N THR A 1031 -2.51 -12.92 4.86
CA THR A 1031 -2.68 -12.16 3.60
C THR A 1031 -1.47 -12.40 2.68
N PRO A 1032 -1.59 -12.16 1.36
CA PRO A 1032 -0.47 -12.33 0.43
C PRO A 1032 0.75 -11.42 0.68
N TRP A 1033 0.57 -10.32 1.40
CA TRP A 1033 1.61 -9.34 1.71
C TRP A 1033 2.28 -9.55 3.08
N GLU A 1034 1.81 -10.53 3.85
CA GLU A 1034 2.39 -10.86 5.16
C GLU A 1034 3.51 -11.89 5.06
N THR A 1035 4.61 -11.62 5.75
CA THR A 1035 5.69 -12.60 5.91
C THR A 1035 5.31 -13.62 7.00
N SER A 1036 4.98 -14.84 6.59
CA SER A 1036 4.83 -15.95 7.55
C SER A 1036 6.20 -16.49 7.99
N PHE A 1037 6.32 -16.92 9.25
CA PHE A 1037 7.55 -17.58 9.72
C PHE A 1037 7.77 -18.86 8.92
N ARG A 1038 8.94 -18.97 8.29
CA ARG A 1038 9.38 -20.16 7.58
C ARG A 1038 10.69 -20.63 8.17
N ASP A 1039 10.73 -21.90 8.58
CA ASP A 1039 11.98 -22.56 8.96
C ASP A 1039 12.86 -22.78 7.71
N SER A 1040 13.83 -21.88 7.53
CA SER A 1040 14.73 -21.89 6.38
C SER A 1040 15.75 -23.04 6.41
N ASN A 1041 15.93 -23.69 7.57
CA ASN A 1041 16.87 -24.81 7.75
C ASN A 1041 16.23 -26.16 7.47
N PHE A 1042 14.89 -26.28 7.52
CA PHE A 1042 14.22 -27.58 7.48
C PHE A 1042 14.54 -28.40 6.23
N ASP A 1043 14.43 -27.83 5.03
CA ASP A 1043 14.73 -28.55 3.78
C ASP A 1043 16.19 -29.03 3.72
N LEU A 1044 17.12 -28.23 4.26
CA LEU A 1044 18.54 -28.57 4.32
C LEU A 1044 18.80 -29.73 5.29
N ILE A 1045 18.16 -29.68 6.46
CA ILE A 1045 18.26 -30.72 7.49
C ILE A 1045 17.61 -32.02 7.01
N VAL A 1046 16.46 -31.96 6.33
CA VAL A 1046 15.85 -33.14 5.69
C VAL A 1046 16.84 -33.82 4.74
N ARG A 1047 17.54 -33.05 3.90
CA ARG A 1047 18.53 -33.59 2.95
C ARG A 1047 19.71 -34.27 3.66
N LEU A 1048 20.18 -33.73 4.79
CA LEU A 1048 21.25 -34.31 5.59
C LEU A 1048 20.92 -35.76 6.02
N PHE A 1049 19.66 -36.06 6.31
CA PHE A 1049 19.21 -37.37 6.78
C PHE A 1049 18.56 -38.24 5.69
N SER A 1050 18.35 -37.72 4.49
CA SER A 1050 17.79 -38.47 3.34
C SER A 1050 18.87 -39.12 2.47
N THR A 1051 20.15 -38.89 2.76
CA THR A 1051 21.31 -39.38 1.97
C THR A 1051 22.01 -40.59 2.60
N ALA A 1052 21.39 -41.23 3.58
CA ALA A 1052 21.86 -42.47 4.19
C ALA A 1052 21.19 -43.69 3.53
N ASP A 1053 21.55 -43.95 2.26
CA ASP A 1053 21.40 -45.26 1.60
C ASP A 1053 22.71 -45.60 0.86
#